data_AF-A0AAU1Z3Y3-F1
#
_entry.id   AF-A0AAU1Z3Y3-F1
#
_cell.length_a   1.000
_cell.length_b   1.000
_cell.length_c   1.000
_cell.angle_alpha   90.00
_cell.angle_beta   90.00
_cell.angle_gamma   90.00
#
_symmetry.space_group_name_H-M   'P 1'
#
loop_
_entity.id
_entity.type
_entity.pdbx_description
1 polymer ?
#
loop_
_entity_poly.entity_id
_entity_poly.type
_entity_poly.pdbx_seq_one_letter_code
_entity_poly.pdbx_strand_id
1 'polypeptide(L)'
;MTDPSTLPLAAVWSGPGSGFSLVSQPRPELAPGEVLVRIELATICGSDVHTISGDRPTPLPTVLGHEAVGIVEDVAGTVHTVDGRPVEPGQRVTWTIGTSCGSCRRCLRGVPQKCTGVRKYGHEAITDHWRLNGGFATHCHLVEGTGLVTVPESLPASVAAPANCATATVVCAARRAELSAGDSVIVIGCGMLGLTTVAYAREFGAEHVVACDVDENRRELARAFGATAVCGPADLAEYAAKYGADVVIELSGNSRAVQSALDVAGLDGRVALVGSVSPGPQVSFEPNTFVRNLSHVVGSHNYTVDDLAEAVLFLAETPAQSLIANLVPEPRPEHLLNHIDGSWAPSSTGTVRADLNPADTDDVIGAFAESGAKDAAAAVDAAAAAQGAGDALGPIERATFLTRAARLIEERREVLAQAITREQGKRLAEGRGEVTRSLAILDFTIGEARRINGVTTPAEELRTVAMTFRRPLRVVGLITPWNFPVAIPMWKVAPALAAGCTAVLKPSPLTPWTSALLVEAFADAAGRPQPAPGRPRTRRSLVADPRVAGISFTGSLPVGQAINKAGAGRLMRTQLELGGKNALVVLADAALDAAVDAVESAVAAGATIACEGGAAERDTPGYFVNPTILTDVAWDSEIAQEEVFGPVLSVIDCDGYEDAMRISNSVKYGMSGTIFTQNPSLMFQALQDFQAGMLHVNRPGVGAYSHLPHMGAKASQLGAPECSSGVWDFYTDLRSACIRY
;
A
#
# COMPACT_ATOMS: atom_id res chain seq x y z
N MET A 1 19.36 10.47 -38.51
CA MET A 1 19.59 10.02 -37.12
C MET A 1 18.61 10.76 -36.24
N THR A 2 17.55 10.09 -35.81
CA THR A 2 16.57 10.61 -34.86
C THR A 2 17.22 10.72 -33.47
N ASP A 3 16.88 11.78 -32.74
CA ASP A 3 17.34 12.05 -31.39
C ASP A 3 16.92 10.92 -30.43
N PRO A 4 17.84 10.25 -29.70
CA PRO A 4 17.52 9.20 -28.75
C PRO A 4 16.51 9.61 -27.66
N SER A 5 16.31 10.92 -27.43
CA SER A 5 15.30 11.45 -26.50
C SER A 5 13.84 11.36 -26.98
N THR A 6 13.59 10.81 -28.19
CA THR A 6 12.26 10.75 -28.84
C THR A 6 11.70 9.34 -29.06
N LEU A 7 12.36 8.30 -28.54
CA LEU A 7 11.90 6.91 -28.67
C LEU A 7 10.74 6.60 -27.72
N PRO A 8 9.72 5.84 -28.16
CA PRO A 8 8.68 5.34 -27.26
C PRO A 8 9.27 4.54 -26.09
N LEU A 9 8.90 4.88 -24.86
CA LEU A 9 9.21 4.09 -23.66
C LEU A 9 8.05 3.11 -23.37
N ALA A 10 8.36 1.85 -23.06
CA ALA A 10 7.39 0.82 -22.71
C ALA A 10 7.77 0.06 -21.43
N ALA A 11 6.80 -0.24 -20.58
CA ALA A 11 6.96 -1.15 -19.45
C ALA A 11 6.72 -2.59 -19.91
N VAL A 12 7.81 -3.28 -20.26
CA VAL A 12 7.79 -4.65 -20.77
C VAL A 12 7.70 -5.63 -19.61
N TRP A 13 6.61 -6.40 -19.56
CA TRP A 13 6.38 -7.49 -18.63
C TRP A 13 7.01 -8.79 -19.17
N SER A 14 7.91 -9.38 -18.37
CA SER A 14 8.62 -10.62 -18.72
C SER A 14 8.22 -11.82 -17.85
N GLY A 15 7.09 -11.72 -17.15
CA GLY A 15 6.53 -12.78 -16.32
C GLY A 15 6.77 -12.59 -14.82
N PRO A 16 6.09 -13.37 -13.95
CA PRO A 16 6.08 -13.15 -12.51
C PRO A 16 7.45 -13.17 -11.83
N GLY A 17 8.42 -13.91 -12.39
CA GLY A 17 9.79 -13.97 -11.86
C GLY A 17 10.70 -12.82 -12.29
N SER A 18 10.42 -12.18 -13.43
CA SER A 18 11.27 -11.12 -14.00
C SER A 18 10.67 -9.72 -13.87
N GLY A 19 9.35 -9.61 -13.70
CA GLY A 19 8.70 -8.33 -13.47
C GLY A 19 8.59 -7.44 -14.71
N PHE A 20 8.45 -6.14 -14.46
CA PHE A 20 8.48 -5.10 -15.47
C PHE A 20 9.90 -4.55 -15.66
N SER A 21 10.23 -4.19 -16.90
CA SER A 21 11.40 -3.39 -17.24
C SER A 21 10.99 -2.22 -18.13
N LEU A 22 11.54 -1.03 -17.86
CA LEU A 22 11.32 0.13 -18.73
C LEU A 22 12.33 0.09 -19.88
N VAL A 23 11.82 -0.12 -21.09
CA VAL A 23 12.64 -0.31 -22.29
C VAL A 23 12.25 0.70 -23.35
N SER A 24 13.24 1.41 -23.90
CA SER A 24 13.03 2.23 -25.10
C SER A 24 12.82 1.33 -26.31
N GLN A 25 11.72 1.53 -27.02
CA GLN A 25 11.34 0.79 -28.22
C GLN A 25 11.56 1.66 -29.46
N PRO A 26 11.92 1.07 -30.61
CA PRO A 26 11.88 1.80 -31.87
C PRO A 26 10.44 2.21 -32.19
N ARG A 27 10.27 3.33 -32.89
CA ARG A 27 8.98 3.66 -33.51
C ARG A 27 8.65 2.57 -34.55
N PRO A 28 7.41 2.03 -34.57
CA PRO A 28 7.03 0.99 -35.51
C PRO A 28 6.95 1.55 -36.94
N GLU A 29 7.28 0.73 -37.94
CA GLU A 29 6.95 1.02 -39.33
C GLU A 29 5.51 0.59 -39.59
N LEU A 30 4.61 1.56 -39.78
CA LEU A 30 3.17 1.28 -39.91
C LEU A 30 2.83 0.68 -41.29
N ALA A 31 2.10 -0.42 -41.30
CA ALA A 31 1.49 -1.00 -42.51
C ALA A 31 0.13 -0.34 -42.82
N PRO A 32 -0.37 -0.41 -44.08
CA PRO A 32 -1.71 0.11 -44.40
C PRO A 32 -2.79 -0.47 -43.48
N GLY A 33 -3.62 0.40 -42.89
CA GLY A 33 -4.64 0.01 -41.92
C GLY A 33 -4.20 0.12 -40.46
N GLU A 34 -2.97 0.54 -40.19
CA GLU A 34 -2.39 0.68 -38.85
C GLU A 34 -2.29 2.14 -38.40
N VAL A 35 -2.34 2.34 -37.07
CA VAL A 35 -2.34 3.65 -36.43
C VAL A 35 -1.36 3.63 -35.26
N LEU A 36 -0.54 4.68 -35.12
CA LEU A 36 0.24 4.92 -33.91
C LEU A 36 -0.50 5.93 -33.04
N VAL A 37 -0.75 5.55 -31.78
CA VAL A 37 -1.46 6.39 -30.81
C VAL A 37 -0.52 6.71 -29.65
N ARG A 38 -0.35 7.99 -29.34
CA ARG A 38 0.30 8.45 -28.11
C ARG A 38 -0.66 8.30 -26.94
N ILE A 39 -0.27 7.55 -25.92
CA ILE A 39 -1.13 7.28 -24.75
C ILE A 39 -1.31 8.56 -23.93
N GLU A 40 -2.57 8.87 -23.62
CA GLU A 40 -2.94 9.94 -22.70
C GLU A 40 -3.11 9.38 -21.28
N LEU A 41 -3.83 8.26 -21.16
CA LEU A 41 -4.00 7.52 -19.91
C LEU A 41 -4.22 6.03 -20.23
N ALA A 42 -3.62 5.17 -19.42
CA ALA A 42 -3.97 3.75 -19.34
C ALA A 42 -4.28 3.38 -17.88
N THR A 43 -5.33 2.58 -17.66
CA THR A 43 -5.71 2.09 -16.34
C THR A 43 -5.28 0.63 -16.14
N ILE A 44 -5.15 0.23 -14.88
CA ILE A 44 -4.78 -1.15 -14.51
C ILE A 44 -6.07 -1.95 -14.34
N CYS A 45 -6.33 -2.86 -15.28
CA CYS A 45 -7.46 -3.76 -15.20
C CYS A 45 -7.19 -4.90 -14.21
N GLY A 46 -8.25 -5.46 -13.62
CA GLY A 46 -8.13 -6.71 -12.84
C GLY A 46 -7.49 -7.86 -13.63
N SER A 47 -7.63 -7.87 -14.96
CA SER A 47 -6.99 -8.89 -15.80
C SER A 47 -5.48 -8.69 -15.98
N ASP A 48 -4.98 -7.46 -15.83
CA ASP A 48 -3.54 -7.17 -15.73
C ASP A 48 -3.03 -7.63 -14.36
N VAL A 49 -3.78 -7.36 -13.28
CA VAL A 49 -3.45 -7.84 -11.92
C VAL A 49 -3.34 -9.36 -11.87
N HIS A 50 -4.31 -10.11 -12.41
CA HIS A 50 -4.24 -11.57 -12.47
C HIS A 50 -3.04 -12.07 -13.28
N THR A 51 -2.61 -11.34 -14.30
CA THR A 51 -1.43 -11.68 -15.10
C THR A 51 -0.14 -11.46 -14.32
N ILE A 52 -0.06 -10.34 -13.60
CA ILE A 52 1.08 -9.99 -12.74
C ILE A 52 1.20 -10.98 -11.58
N SER A 53 0.08 -11.36 -10.97
CA SER A 53 0.01 -12.33 -9.87
C SER A 53 0.24 -13.78 -10.30
N GLY A 54 0.22 -14.07 -11.61
CA GLY A 54 0.39 -15.43 -12.15
C GLY A 54 -0.88 -16.29 -12.18
N ASP A 55 -2.05 -15.74 -11.84
CA ASP A 55 -3.35 -16.41 -11.91
C ASP A 55 -3.83 -16.60 -13.36
N ARG A 56 -3.32 -15.77 -14.27
CA ARG A 56 -3.67 -15.77 -15.69
C ARG A 56 -2.41 -15.97 -16.54
N PRO A 57 -2.32 -17.03 -17.34
CA PRO A 57 -1.22 -17.19 -18.28
C PRO A 57 -1.33 -16.16 -19.40
N THR A 58 -0.18 -15.59 -19.79
CA THR A 58 -0.07 -14.67 -20.92
C THR A 58 1.19 -15.02 -21.72
N PRO A 59 1.18 -14.89 -23.06
CA PRO A 59 2.40 -14.99 -23.86
C PRO A 59 3.39 -13.86 -23.49
N LEU A 60 4.67 -14.19 -23.41
CA LEU A 60 5.73 -13.29 -22.93
C LEU A 60 6.85 -13.14 -23.98
N PRO A 61 7.59 -12.02 -23.95
CA PRO A 61 7.33 -10.79 -23.18
C PRO A 61 6.19 -9.97 -23.80
N THR A 62 5.55 -9.09 -23.03
CA THR A 62 4.39 -8.28 -23.48
C THR A 62 4.41 -6.88 -22.85
N VAL A 63 3.76 -5.90 -23.50
CA VAL A 63 3.40 -4.63 -22.85
C VAL A 63 1.95 -4.79 -22.37
N LEU A 64 1.71 -4.78 -21.05
CA LEU A 64 0.36 -4.88 -20.47
C LEU A 64 -0.43 -3.56 -20.64
N GLY A 65 -1.69 -3.56 -20.19
CA GLY A 65 -2.57 -2.39 -20.24
C GLY A 65 -3.42 -2.40 -21.51
N HIS A 66 -4.69 -2.74 -21.38
CA HIS A 66 -5.64 -2.74 -22.51
C HIS A 66 -6.78 -1.73 -22.34
N GLU A 67 -6.82 -1.10 -21.17
CA GLU A 67 -7.70 0.01 -20.85
C GLU A 67 -6.96 1.32 -21.16
N ALA A 68 -7.29 1.97 -22.27
CA ALA A 68 -6.50 3.12 -22.73
C ALA A 68 -7.28 4.11 -23.61
N VAL A 69 -6.87 5.36 -23.51
CA VAL A 69 -7.25 6.46 -24.41
C VAL A 69 -5.98 7.21 -24.84
N GLY A 70 -5.98 7.74 -26.05
CA GLY A 70 -4.83 8.47 -26.56
C GLY A 70 -5.13 9.34 -27.76
N ILE A 71 -4.08 9.98 -28.25
CA ILE A 71 -4.12 10.89 -29.39
C ILE A 71 -3.42 10.22 -30.57
N VAL A 72 -4.10 10.15 -31.71
CA VAL A 72 -3.53 9.63 -32.96
C VAL A 72 -2.32 10.48 -33.33
N GLU A 73 -1.17 9.85 -33.51
CA GLU A 73 0.06 10.51 -33.91
C GLU A 73 0.38 10.27 -35.39
N ASP A 74 0.18 9.04 -35.86
CA ASP A 74 0.45 8.67 -37.25
C ASP A 74 -0.53 7.59 -37.74
N VAL A 75 -0.80 7.59 -39.05
CA VAL A 75 -1.77 6.69 -39.71
C VAL A 75 -1.20 6.25 -41.05
N ALA A 76 -1.16 4.94 -41.29
CA ALA A 76 -0.76 4.40 -42.59
C ALA A 76 -1.98 4.00 -43.42
N GLY A 77 -2.16 4.65 -44.58
CA GLY A 77 -3.28 4.40 -45.48
C GLY A 77 -4.58 5.05 -45.00
N THR A 78 -5.73 4.45 -45.36
CA THR A 78 -7.05 4.97 -44.98
C THR A 78 -7.66 4.10 -43.89
N VAL A 79 -7.74 4.65 -42.68
CA VAL A 79 -8.39 4.04 -41.51
C VAL A 79 -9.64 4.85 -41.19
N HIS A 80 -10.73 4.17 -40.82
CA HIS A 80 -11.97 4.83 -40.43
C HIS A 80 -12.36 4.46 -39.01
N THR A 81 -12.99 5.40 -38.32
CA THR A 81 -13.71 5.16 -37.07
C THR A 81 -15.00 4.37 -37.33
N VAL A 82 -15.61 3.86 -36.27
CA VAL A 82 -16.87 3.09 -36.34
C VAL A 82 -18.02 3.83 -37.04
N ASP A 83 -18.05 5.16 -36.96
CA ASP A 83 -19.05 6.01 -37.62
C ASP A 83 -18.66 6.39 -39.06
N GLY A 84 -17.60 5.79 -39.61
CA GLY A 84 -17.18 5.92 -41.00
C GLY A 84 -16.38 7.18 -41.32
N ARG A 85 -15.93 7.94 -40.31
CA ARG A 85 -15.06 9.12 -40.52
C ARG A 85 -13.60 8.69 -40.67
N PRO A 86 -12.81 9.39 -41.50
CA PRO A 86 -11.38 9.12 -41.61
C PRO A 86 -10.66 9.44 -40.29
N VAL A 87 -9.73 8.57 -39.92
CA VAL A 87 -8.84 8.76 -38.77
C VAL A 87 -7.67 9.64 -39.19
N GLU A 88 -7.44 10.72 -38.45
CA GLU A 88 -6.42 11.72 -38.73
C GLU A 88 -5.54 12.00 -37.50
N PRO A 89 -4.24 12.33 -37.67
CA PRO A 89 -3.38 12.78 -36.57
C PRO A 89 -4.00 13.93 -35.78
N GLY A 90 -3.86 13.88 -34.45
CA GLY A 90 -4.43 14.82 -33.50
C GLY A 90 -5.81 14.42 -32.96
N GLN A 91 -6.49 13.45 -33.57
CA GLN A 91 -7.77 12.96 -33.05
C GLN A 91 -7.58 12.15 -31.76
N ARG A 92 -8.48 12.34 -30.80
CA ARG A 92 -8.52 11.57 -29.56
C ARG A 92 -9.38 10.33 -29.75
N VAL A 93 -8.82 9.16 -29.45
CA VAL A 93 -9.44 7.86 -29.74
C VAL A 93 -9.27 6.86 -28.60
N THR A 94 -10.21 5.94 -28.51
CA THR A 94 -10.07 4.64 -27.84
C THR A 94 -10.38 3.52 -28.84
N TRP A 95 -10.08 2.28 -28.49
CA TRP A 95 -10.12 1.16 -29.43
C TRP A 95 -10.51 -0.15 -28.78
N THR A 96 -10.98 -1.10 -29.59
CA THR A 96 -11.36 -2.44 -29.12
C THR A 96 -10.18 -3.21 -28.52
N ILE A 97 -10.43 -3.97 -27.44
CA ILE A 97 -9.43 -4.79 -26.73
C ILE A 97 -8.69 -5.81 -27.62
N GLY A 98 -9.25 -6.16 -28.78
CA GLY A 98 -8.55 -6.98 -29.76
C GLY A 98 -9.02 -6.75 -31.18
N THR A 99 -8.30 -7.37 -32.11
CA THR A 99 -8.51 -7.24 -33.55
C THR A 99 -9.58 -8.19 -34.08
N SER A 100 -10.13 -7.87 -35.24
CA SER A 100 -11.00 -8.78 -36.00
C SER A 100 -10.74 -8.69 -37.50
N CYS A 101 -10.81 -9.82 -38.21
CA CYS A 101 -10.54 -9.87 -39.65
C CYS A 101 -11.75 -9.56 -40.55
N GLY A 102 -12.95 -9.40 -39.99
CA GLY A 102 -14.20 -9.18 -40.73
C GLY A 102 -14.73 -10.35 -41.58
N SER A 103 -13.87 -11.31 -41.97
CA SER A 103 -14.18 -12.31 -43.00
C SER A 103 -14.34 -13.74 -42.49
N CYS A 104 -13.84 -14.07 -41.30
CA CYS A 104 -14.00 -15.42 -40.76
C CYS A 104 -15.43 -15.71 -40.31
N ARG A 105 -15.81 -16.99 -40.22
CA ARG A 105 -17.15 -17.44 -39.81
C ARG A 105 -17.68 -16.78 -38.53
N ARG A 106 -16.79 -16.44 -37.58
CA ARG A 106 -17.15 -15.82 -36.30
C ARG A 106 -17.47 -14.33 -36.47
N CYS A 107 -16.66 -13.61 -37.24
CA CYS A 107 -16.92 -12.21 -37.61
C CYS A 107 -18.25 -12.09 -38.39
N LEU A 108 -18.45 -12.94 -39.40
CA LEU A 108 -19.68 -12.96 -40.21
C LEU A 108 -20.95 -13.31 -39.42
N ARG A 109 -20.81 -13.88 -38.20
CA ARG A 109 -21.92 -14.19 -37.28
C ARG A 109 -22.13 -13.12 -36.21
N GLY A 110 -21.48 -11.96 -36.33
CA GLY A 110 -21.63 -10.87 -35.36
C GLY A 110 -20.88 -11.10 -34.03
N VAL A 111 -19.87 -11.97 -34.00
CA VAL A 111 -18.99 -12.14 -32.83
C VAL A 111 -17.51 -11.88 -33.17
N PRO A 112 -17.17 -10.68 -33.71
CA PRO A 112 -15.80 -10.33 -34.11
C PRO A 112 -14.79 -10.37 -32.96
N GLN A 113 -15.22 -10.16 -31.72
CA GLN A 113 -14.40 -10.26 -30.50
C GLN A 113 -13.92 -11.68 -30.19
N LYS A 114 -14.42 -12.69 -30.92
CA LYS A 114 -13.95 -14.07 -30.90
C LYS A 114 -13.31 -14.47 -32.24
N CYS A 115 -12.83 -13.51 -33.04
CA CYS A 115 -12.18 -13.77 -34.33
C CYS A 115 -11.15 -14.92 -34.25
N THR A 116 -11.04 -15.69 -35.33
CA THR A 116 -10.04 -16.79 -35.40
C THR A 116 -8.59 -16.28 -35.42
N GLY A 117 -8.37 -15.04 -35.86
CA GLY A 117 -7.08 -14.35 -35.80
C GLY A 117 -7.10 -13.14 -34.85
N VAL A 118 -7.88 -13.21 -33.77
CA VAL A 118 -7.89 -12.15 -32.74
C VAL A 118 -6.50 -12.01 -32.14
N ARG A 119 -6.00 -10.78 -32.09
CA ARG A 119 -4.83 -10.38 -31.30
C ARG A 119 -5.32 -9.42 -30.23
N LYS A 120 -4.94 -9.63 -28.97
CA LYS A 120 -5.39 -8.80 -27.84
C LYS A 120 -4.32 -7.81 -27.40
N TYR A 121 -4.71 -6.55 -27.27
CA TYR A 121 -3.85 -5.56 -26.65
C TYR A 121 -3.61 -5.93 -25.18
N GLY A 122 -2.40 -5.67 -24.68
CA GLY A 122 -2.04 -5.93 -23.29
C GLY A 122 -1.79 -7.40 -22.94
N HIS A 123 -2.07 -8.37 -23.82
CA HIS A 123 -2.11 -9.80 -23.46
C HIS A 123 -1.63 -10.73 -24.59
N GLU A 124 -0.69 -10.25 -25.41
CA GLU A 124 -0.05 -10.99 -26.51
C GLU A 124 1.47 -10.79 -26.44
N ALA A 125 2.24 -11.74 -26.97
CA ALA A 125 3.69 -11.59 -26.99
C ALA A 125 4.08 -10.48 -27.98
N ILE A 126 5.09 -9.68 -27.61
CA ILE A 126 5.71 -8.74 -28.54
C ILE A 126 6.32 -9.51 -29.71
N THR A 127 6.27 -8.91 -30.89
CA THR A 127 6.91 -9.42 -32.11
C THR A 127 7.77 -8.33 -32.72
N ASP A 128 8.51 -8.63 -33.78
CA ASP A 128 9.31 -7.61 -34.47
C ASP A 128 8.46 -6.46 -35.02
N HIS A 129 7.25 -6.77 -35.51
CA HIS A 129 6.30 -5.78 -36.06
C HIS A 129 5.45 -5.11 -34.97
N TRP A 130 5.20 -5.78 -33.85
CA TRP A 130 4.23 -5.33 -32.84
C TRP A 130 4.83 -5.32 -31.43
N ARG A 131 5.68 -4.32 -31.17
CA ARG A 131 6.42 -4.14 -29.91
C ARG A 131 5.68 -3.28 -28.87
N LEU A 132 4.80 -2.40 -29.34
CA LEU A 132 4.01 -1.47 -28.53
C LEU A 132 2.54 -1.95 -28.48
N ASN A 133 2.33 -3.16 -27.97
CA ASN A 133 1.06 -3.87 -28.04
C ASN A 133 0.14 -3.67 -26.82
N GLY A 134 0.44 -2.69 -25.96
CA GLY A 134 -0.34 -2.33 -24.78
C GLY A 134 -0.12 -0.89 -24.34
N GLY A 135 -0.98 -0.43 -23.43
CA GLY A 135 -1.08 0.93 -22.93
C GLY A 135 -0.10 1.27 -21.80
N PHE A 136 0.62 0.31 -21.22
CA PHE A 136 1.72 0.60 -20.29
C PHE A 136 2.99 1.02 -21.06
N ALA A 137 2.81 1.99 -21.93
CA ALA A 137 3.82 2.60 -22.77
C ALA A 137 3.41 4.02 -23.13
N THR A 138 4.37 4.82 -23.59
CA THR A 138 4.12 6.17 -24.11
C THR A 138 3.27 6.16 -25.39
N HIS A 139 3.31 5.07 -26.15
CA HIS A 139 2.57 4.89 -27.40
C HIS A 139 2.06 3.46 -27.52
N CYS A 140 0.94 3.28 -28.21
CA CYS A 140 0.38 1.99 -28.59
C CYS A 140 0.27 1.91 -30.13
N HIS A 141 0.73 0.80 -30.69
CA HIS A 141 0.67 0.51 -32.12
C HIS A 141 -0.61 -0.29 -32.40
N LEU A 142 -1.59 0.36 -33.01
CA LEU A 142 -2.85 -0.25 -33.36
C LEU A 142 -2.75 -0.90 -34.74
N VAL A 143 -2.86 -2.22 -34.78
CA VAL A 143 -2.72 -3.01 -36.00
C VAL A 143 -4.06 -3.14 -36.75
N GLU A 144 -4.00 -3.53 -38.03
CA GLU A 144 -5.17 -3.71 -38.87
C GLU A 144 -6.24 -4.62 -38.21
N GLY A 145 -7.51 -4.25 -38.37
CA GLY A 145 -8.66 -4.96 -37.79
C GLY A 145 -9.05 -4.47 -36.39
N THR A 146 -8.41 -3.41 -35.89
CA THR A 146 -8.77 -2.74 -34.64
C THR A 146 -9.97 -1.82 -34.84
N GLY A 147 -11.01 -1.96 -34.02
CA GLY A 147 -12.15 -1.03 -34.05
C GLY A 147 -11.80 0.26 -33.31
N LEU A 148 -11.99 1.41 -33.97
CA LEU A 148 -11.63 2.74 -33.46
C LEU A 148 -12.87 3.58 -33.17
N VAL A 149 -12.88 4.24 -32.02
CA VAL A 149 -13.95 5.13 -31.56
C VAL A 149 -13.36 6.46 -31.13
N THR A 150 -13.89 7.56 -31.69
CA THR A 150 -13.50 8.92 -31.30
C THR A 150 -13.99 9.23 -29.90
N VAL A 151 -13.15 9.86 -29.09
CA VAL A 151 -13.49 10.25 -27.72
C VAL A 151 -13.65 11.77 -27.66
N PRO A 152 -14.80 12.31 -27.20
CA PRO A 152 -14.97 13.75 -27.02
C PRO A 152 -13.93 14.35 -26.07
N GLU A 153 -13.48 15.57 -26.32
CA GLU A 153 -12.58 16.29 -25.41
C GLU A 153 -13.20 16.53 -24.02
N SER A 154 -14.54 16.62 -23.96
CA SER A 154 -15.29 16.80 -22.72
C SER A 154 -15.28 15.57 -21.81
N LEU A 155 -14.95 14.37 -22.32
CA LEU A 155 -14.93 13.14 -21.54
C LEU A 155 -13.56 12.97 -20.85
N PRO A 156 -13.46 13.00 -19.50
CA PRO A 156 -12.18 12.88 -18.82
C PRO A 156 -11.45 11.57 -19.16
N ALA A 157 -10.11 11.60 -19.23
CA ALA A 157 -9.30 10.41 -19.53
C ALA A 157 -9.55 9.27 -18.55
N SER A 158 -9.72 9.59 -17.27
CA SER A 158 -10.05 8.64 -16.19
C SER A 158 -11.37 7.92 -16.40
N VAL A 159 -12.29 8.47 -17.20
CA VAL A 159 -13.56 7.83 -17.56
C VAL A 159 -13.45 7.13 -18.92
N ALA A 160 -12.71 7.73 -19.87
CA ALA A 160 -12.55 7.18 -21.21
C ALA A 160 -11.67 5.92 -21.25
N ALA A 161 -10.60 5.84 -20.46
CA ALA A 161 -9.66 4.72 -20.49
C ALA A 161 -10.33 3.38 -20.10
N PRO A 162 -11.18 3.29 -19.05
CA PRO A 162 -11.93 2.06 -18.77
C PRO A 162 -13.05 1.73 -19.76
N ALA A 163 -13.40 2.65 -20.68
CA ALA A 163 -14.52 2.46 -21.61
C ALA A 163 -14.31 1.24 -22.50
N ASN A 164 -13.07 1.02 -22.95
CA ASN A 164 -12.68 -0.12 -23.78
C ASN A 164 -12.32 -1.38 -22.96
N CYS A 165 -12.85 -1.50 -21.76
CA CYS A 165 -12.91 -2.75 -21.03
C CYS A 165 -14.25 -2.85 -20.31
N ALA A 166 -14.34 -2.25 -19.13
CA ALA A 166 -15.49 -2.40 -18.25
C ALA A 166 -16.80 -1.96 -18.92
N THR A 167 -16.86 -0.73 -19.41
CA THR A 167 -18.12 -0.16 -19.92
C THR A 167 -18.59 -0.85 -21.19
N ALA A 168 -17.72 -1.09 -22.17
CA ALA A 168 -18.09 -1.81 -23.38
C ALA A 168 -18.50 -3.27 -23.10
N THR A 169 -17.92 -3.92 -22.08
CA THR A 169 -18.39 -5.24 -21.62
C THR A 169 -19.78 -5.16 -20.98
N VAL A 170 -20.10 -4.10 -20.23
CA VAL A 170 -21.45 -3.87 -19.68
C VAL A 170 -22.47 -3.68 -20.80
N VAL A 171 -22.17 -2.83 -21.79
CA VAL A 171 -23.04 -2.62 -22.96
C VAL A 171 -23.26 -3.94 -23.70
N CYS A 172 -22.20 -4.71 -23.93
CA CYS A 172 -22.31 -6.03 -24.58
C CYS A 172 -23.17 -6.99 -23.75
N ALA A 173 -23.01 -7.02 -22.43
CA ALA A 173 -23.80 -7.86 -21.54
C ALA A 173 -25.29 -7.47 -21.57
N ALA A 174 -25.61 -6.17 -21.47
CA ALA A 174 -26.97 -5.66 -21.56
C ALA A 174 -27.61 -5.99 -22.91
N ARG A 175 -26.89 -5.79 -24.03
CA ARG A 175 -27.38 -6.13 -25.37
C ARG A 175 -27.64 -7.63 -25.52
N ARG A 176 -26.73 -8.47 -25.01
CA ARG A 176 -26.87 -9.93 -25.08
C ARG A 176 -27.98 -10.46 -24.17
N ALA A 177 -28.25 -9.78 -23.06
CA ALA A 177 -29.39 -10.06 -22.19
C ALA A 177 -30.69 -9.40 -22.68
N GLU A 178 -30.66 -8.71 -23.83
CA GLU A 178 -31.81 -8.03 -24.42
C GLU A 178 -32.48 -7.04 -23.44
N LEU A 179 -31.66 -6.33 -22.65
CA LEU A 179 -32.13 -5.33 -21.68
C LEU A 179 -33.05 -4.32 -22.37
N SER A 180 -34.20 -4.07 -21.74
CA SER A 180 -35.26 -3.19 -22.24
C SER A 180 -35.70 -2.20 -21.16
N ALA A 181 -36.20 -1.04 -21.58
CA ALA A 181 -36.80 -0.09 -20.66
C ALA A 181 -38.01 -0.73 -19.95
N GLY A 182 -38.13 -0.52 -18.64
CA GLY A 182 -39.13 -1.17 -17.79
C GLY A 182 -38.67 -2.50 -17.16
N ASP A 183 -37.54 -3.07 -17.59
CA ASP A 183 -37.02 -4.29 -16.95
C ASP A 183 -36.65 -4.04 -15.47
N SER A 184 -36.87 -5.05 -14.63
CA SER A 184 -36.30 -5.14 -13.29
C SER A 184 -34.99 -5.89 -13.33
N VAL A 185 -33.90 -5.18 -13.06
CA VAL A 185 -32.52 -5.65 -13.24
C VAL A 185 -31.88 -5.99 -11.90
N ILE A 186 -31.34 -7.19 -11.80
CA ILE A 186 -30.49 -7.62 -10.68
C ILE A 186 -29.02 -7.57 -11.12
N VAL A 187 -28.19 -6.84 -10.39
CA VAL A 187 -26.74 -6.74 -10.61
C VAL A 187 -26.02 -7.44 -9.46
N ILE A 188 -25.27 -8.51 -9.75
CA ILE A 188 -24.54 -9.28 -8.73
C ILE A 188 -23.04 -9.04 -8.90
N GLY A 189 -22.39 -8.50 -7.87
CA GLY A 189 -20.98 -8.08 -7.88
C GLY A 189 -20.82 -6.61 -8.28
N CYS A 190 -20.70 -5.74 -7.28
CA CYS A 190 -20.64 -4.28 -7.40
C CYS A 190 -19.20 -3.75 -7.48
N GLY A 191 -18.37 -4.41 -8.31
CA GLY A 191 -17.08 -3.84 -8.75
C GLY A 191 -17.25 -2.78 -9.84
N MET A 192 -16.19 -2.43 -10.56
CA MET A 192 -16.23 -1.46 -11.67
C MET A 192 -17.32 -1.79 -12.70
N LEU A 193 -17.39 -3.05 -13.13
CA LEU A 193 -18.43 -3.57 -14.02
C LEU A 193 -19.84 -3.42 -13.41
N GLY A 194 -20.00 -3.78 -12.13
CA GLY A 194 -21.31 -3.75 -11.45
C GLY A 194 -21.84 -2.35 -11.24
N LEU A 195 -21.01 -1.43 -10.74
CA LEU A 195 -21.40 -0.03 -10.55
C LEU A 195 -21.74 0.63 -11.90
N THR A 196 -20.96 0.34 -12.94
CA THR A 196 -21.27 0.79 -14.31
C THR A 196 -22.56 0.18 -14.85
N THR A 197 -22.83 -1.10 -14.55
CA THR A 197 -24.10 -1.77 -14.91
C THR A 197 -25.30 -1.13 -14.22
N VAL A 198 -25.17 -0.75 -12.95
CA VAL A 198 -26.23 -0.06 -12.20
C VAL A 198 -26.58 1.28 -12.87
N ALA A 199 -25.57 2.11 -13.16
CA ALA A 199 -25.79 3.39 -13.84
C ALA A 199 -26.37 3.20 -15.25
N TYR A 200 -25.80 2.26 -16.02
CA TYR A 200 -26.24 1.97 -17.37
C TYR A 200 -27.69 1.49 -17.41
N ALA A 201 -28.06 0.50 -16.59
CA ALA A 201 -29.43 -0.02 -16.54
C ALA A 201 -30.43 1.07 -16.14
N ARG A 202 -30.06 1.95 -15.21
CA ARG A 202 -30.91 3.06 -14.79
C ARG A 202 -31.15 4.06 -15.92
N GLU A 203 -30.11 4.40 -16.67
CA GLU A 203 -30.19 5.33 -17.81
C GLU A 203 -30.89 4.72 -19.01
N PHE A 204 -30.75 3.41 -19.21
CA PHE A 204 -31.49 2.64 -20.21
C PHE A 204 -32.99 2.53 -19.89
N GLY A 205 -33.41 2.95 -18.70
CA GLY A 205 -34.81 3.05 -18.30
C GLY A 205 -35.35 1.84 -17.55
N ALA A 206 -34.49 1.06 -16.86
CA ALA A 206 -34.94 0.00 -15.96
C ALA A 206 -35.87 0.54 -14.87
N GLU A 207 -36.98 -0.17 -14.62
CA GLU A 207 -37.96 0.20 -13.58
C GLU A 207 -37.33 0.07 -12.19
N HIS A 208 -36.65 -1.05 -11.96
CA HIS A 208 -35.94 -1.37 -10.73
C HIS A 208 -34.52 -1.84 -11.04
N VAL A 209 -33.56 -1.38 -10.23
CA VAL A 209 -32.17 -1.88 -10.24
C VAL A 209 -31.80 -2.32 -8.83
N VAL A 210 -31.63 -3.62 -8.62
CA VAL A 210 -31.23 -4.22 -7.35
C VAL A 210 -29.76 -4.60 -7.42
N ALA A 211 -28.93 -4.02 -6.56
CA ALA A 211 -27.50 -4.32 -6.51
C ALA A 211 -27.16 -5.24 -5.33
N CYS A 212 -26.45 -6.34 -5.59
CA CYS A 212 -26.06 -7.33 -4.60
C CYS A 212 -24.54 -7.45 -4.50
N ASP A 213 -23.99 -7.22 -3.31
CA ASP A 213 -22.57 -7.40 -3.02
C ASP A 213 -22.36 -7.80 -1.55
N VAL A 214 -21.29 -8.52 -1.28
CA VAL A 214 -20.86 -8.89 0.09
C VAL A 214 -20.34 -7.68 0.86
N ASP A 215 -19.73 -6.72 0.18
CA ASP A 215 -19.10 -5.54 0.76
C ASP A 215 -20.10 -4.39 0.94
N GLU A 216 -20.19 -3.86 2.16
CA GLU A 216 -21.12 -2.79 2.51
C GLU A 216 -20.82 -1.46 1.83
N ASN A 217 -19.54 -1.12 1.64
CA ASN A 217 -19.16 0.11 0.95
C ASN A 217 -19.54 0.04 -0.53
N ARG A 218 -19.38 -1.12 -1.16
CA ARG A 218 -19.81 -1.33 -2.56
C ARG A 218 -21.33 -1.23 -2.72
N ARG A 219 -22.09 -1.68 -1.72
CA ARG A 219 -23.56 -1.48 -1.69
C ARG A 219 -23.92 -0.01 -1.57
N GLU A 220 -23.27 0.76 -0.70
CA GLU A 220 -23.51 2.20 -0.60
C GLU A 220 -23.10 2.96 -1.87
N LEU A 221 -22.00 2.57 -2.51
CA LEU A 221 -21.64 3.08 -3.83
C LEU A 221 -22.72 2.76 -4.86
N ALA A 222 -23.24 1.54 -4.90
CA ALA A 222 -24.31 1.17 -5.83
C ALA A 222 -25.57 2.03 -5.66
N ARG A 223 -25.93 2.42 -4.42
CA ARG A 223 -27.01 3.41 -4.18
C ARG A 223 -26.70 4.75 -4.83
N ALA A 224 -25.48 5.26 -4.67
CA ALA A 224 -25.04 6.51 -5.29
C ALA A 224 -25.07 6.46 -6.83
N PHE A 225 -24.81 5.28 -7.41
CA PHE A 225 -24.89 5.03 -8.85
C PHE A 225 -26.34 4.85 -9.38
N GLY A 226 -27.35 4.89 -8.50
CA GLY A 226 -28.76 4.87 -8.88
C GLY A 226 -29.49 3.55 -8.63
N ALA A 227 -28.91 2.62 -7.85
CA ALA A 227 -29.63 1.40 -7.46
C ALA A 227 -30.90 1.74 -6.67
N THR A 228 -32.02 1.13 -7.06
CA THR A 228 -33.31 1.24 -6.36
C THR A 228 -33.23 0.61 -4.97
N ALA A 229 -32.52 -0.51 -4.87
CA ALA A 229 -32.30 -1.24 -3.64
C ALA A 229 -30.92 -1.93 -3.66
N VAL A 230 -30.37 -2.17 -2.48
CA VAL A 230 -29.12 -2.93 -2.34
C VAL A 230 -29.29 -3.98 -1.25
N CYS A 231 -28.69 -5.15 -1.44
CA CYS A 231 -28.84 -6.28 -0.55
C CYS A 231 -27.54 -7.09 -0.42
N GLY A 232 -27.43 -7.87 0.66
CA GLY A 232 -26.40 -8.91 0.76
C GLY A 232 -26.87 -10.20 0.06
N PRO A 233 -25.96 -11.16 -0.22
CA PRO A 233 -26.32 -12.41 -0.88
C PRO A 233 -27.41 -13.24 -0.18
N ALA A 234 -27.51 -13.13 1.15
CA ALA A 234 -28.52 -13.84 1.94
C ALA A 234 -29.95 -13.35 1.66
N ASP A 235 -30.11 -12.08 1.29
CA ASP A 235 -31.41 -11.44 1.11
C ASP A 235 -31.82 -11.38 -0.38
N LEU A 236 -30.94 -11.79 -1.30
CA LEU A 236 -31.12 -11.62 -2.73
C LEU A 236 -32.45 -12.19 -3.25
N ALA A 237 -32.86 -13.37 -2.78
CA ALA A 237 -34.11 -13.99 -3.19
C ALA A 237 -35.35 -13.20 -2.73
N GLU A 238 -35.31 -12.59 -1.54
CA GLU A 238 -36.39 -11.73 -1.04
C GLU A 238 -36.50 -10.47 -1.90
N TYR A 239 -35.37 -9.85 -2.24
CA TYR A 239 -35.34 -8.66 -3.07
C TYR A 239 -35.77 -8.95 -4.51
N ALA A 240 -35.36 -10.09 -5.08
CA ALA A 240 -35.82 -10.54 -6.39
C ALA A 240 -37.34 -10.75 -6.41
N ALA A 241 -37.91 -11.36 -5.38
CA ALA A 241 -39.37 -11.54 -5.27
C ALA A 241 -40.12 -10.21 -5.11
N LYS A 242 -39.51 -9.21 -4.45
CA LYS A 242 -40.11 -7.90 -4.20
C LYS A 242 -40.04 -6.96 -5.41
N TYR A 243 -38.91 -6.95 -6.12
CA TYR A 243 -38.63 -5.98 -7.17
C TYR A 243 -38.66 -6.60 -8.58
N GLY A 244 -38.72 -7.91 -8.73
CA GLY A 244 -38.59 -8.57 -10.03
C GLY A 244 -37.13 -8.89 -10.41
N ALA A 245 -36.98 -9.77 -11.41
CA ALA A 245 -35.71 -10.30 -11.86
C ALA A 245 -35.77 -10.67 -13.35
N ASP A 246 -36.18 -9.70 -14.17
CA ASP A 246 -36.35 -9.88 -15.62
C ASP A 246 -35.00 -10.03 -16.32
N VAL A 247 -34.00 -9.29 -15.83
CA VAL A 247 -32.61 -9.38 -16.27
C VAL A 247 -31.69 -9.54 -15.06
N VAL A 248 -30.83 -10.56 -15.07
CA VAL A 248 -29.83 -10.78 -14.02
C VAL A 248 -28.44 -10.73 -14.64
N ILE A 249 -27.61 -9.78 -14.21
CA ILE A 249 -26.24 -9.61 -14.71
C ILE A 249 -25.25 -9.99 -13.60
N GLU A 250 -24.55 -11.11 -13.81
CA GLU A 250 -23.59 -11.68 -12.85
C GLU A 250 -22.15 -11.30 -13.24
N LEU A 251 -21.50 -10.52 -12.38
CA LEU A 251 -20.22 -9.86 -12.64
C LEU A 251 -19.13 -10.26 -11.65
N SER A 252 -19.46 -11.03 -10.61
CA SER A 252 -18.51 -11.46 -9.58
C SER A 252 -17.64 -12.64 -10.00
N GLY A 253 -18.16 -13.51 -10.90
CA GLY A 253 -17.48 -14.74 -11.30
C GLY A 253 -17.44 -15.81 -10.21
N ASN A 254 -18.14 -15.61 -9.09
CA ASN A 254 -18.22 -16.57 -8.01
C ASN A 254 -19.30 -17.62 -8.31
N SER A 255 -18.96 -18.92 -8.25
CA SER A 255 -19.93 -19.99 -8.57
C SER A 255 -21.20 -19.97 -7.72
N ARG A 256 -21.16 -19.48 -6.46
CA ARG A 256 -22.37 -19.35 -5.64
C ARG A 256 -23.24 -18.18 -6.11
N ALA A 257 -22.62 -17.07 -6.51
CA ALA A 257 -23.33 -15.94 -7.10
C ALA A 257 -23.97 -16.34 -8.45
N VAL A 258 -23.27 -17.13 -9.26
CA VAL A 258 -23.83 -17.71 -10.49
C VAL A 258 -25.02 -18.61 -10.19
N GLN A 259 -24.93 -19.50 -9.20
CA GLN A 259 -26.07 -20.32 -8.76
C GLN A 259 -27.26 -19.43 -8.36
N SER A 260 -27.03 -18.44 -7.51
CA SER A 260 -28.08 -17.51 -7.09
C SER A 260 -28.67 -16.73 -8.26
N ALA A 261 -27.88 -16.34 -9.26
CA ALA A 261 -28.36 -15.66 -10.45
C ALA A 261 -29.37 -16.51 -11.24
N LEU A 262 -29.11 -17.82 -11.36
CA LEU A 262 -30.01 -18.77 -12.03
C LEU A 262 -31.26 -19.05 -11.18
N ASP A 263 -31.11 -19.10 -9.86
CA ASP A 263 -32.21 -19.43 -8.94
C ASP A 263 -33.25 -18.31 -8.82
N VAL A 264 -32.82 -17.04 -8.94
CA VAL A 264 -33.70 -15.87 -8.76
C VAL A 264 -34.31 -15.34 -10.04
N ALA A 265 -33.87 -15.81 -11.21
CA ALA A 265 -34.38 -15.35 -12.49
C ALA A 265 -35.90 -15.59 -12.62
N GLY A 266 -36.63 -14.58 -13.06
CA GLY A 266 -38.08 -14.61 -13.20
C GLY A 266 -38.59 -15.49 -14.36
N LEU A 267 -39.91 -15.45 -14.58
CA LEU A 267 -40.52 -15.93 -15.82
C LEU A 267 -39.99 -15.07 -16.98
N ASP A 268 -39.58 -15.72 -18.07
CA ASP A 268 -38.89 -15.11 -19.21
C ASP A 268 -37.58 -14.39 -18.81
N GLY A 269 -37.00 -14.80 -17.67
CA GLY A 269 -35.80 -14.17 -17.10
C GLY A 269 -34.54 -14.40 -17.94
N ARG A 270 -33.76 -13.34 -18.13
CA ARG A 270 -32.55 -13.30 -18.97
C ARG A 270 -31.30 -13.12 -18.09
N VAL A 271 -30.45 -14.15 -18.03
CA VAL A 271 -29.24 -14.15 -17.20
C VAL A 271 -28.00 -13.94 -18.07
N ALA A 272 -27.26 -12.85 -17.83
CA ALA A 272 -25.94 -12.62 -18.41
C ALA A 272 -24.83 -13.00 -17.44
N LEU A 273 -24.02 -13.98 -17.84
CA LEU A 273 -22.80 -14.38 -17.12
C LEU A 273 -21.60 -13.63 -17.70
N VAL A 274 -20.97 -12.79 -16.88
CA VAL A 274 -19.87 -11.92 -17.30
C VAL A 274 -18.61 -12.18 -16.49
N GLY A 275 -18.72 -12.32 -15.16
CA GLY A 275 -17.56 -12.44 -14.26
C GLY A 275 -16.80 -13.78 -14.34
N SER A 276 -17.43 -14.83 -14.89
CA SER A 276 -16.87 -16.19 -14.93
C SER A 276 -15.89 -16.41 -16.09
N VAL A 277 -14.78 -15.66 -16.10
CA VAL A 277 -13.76 -15.69 -17.17
C VAL A 277 -12.57 -16.62 -16.92
N SER A 278 -12.55 -17.28 -15.76
CA SER A 278 -11.55 -18.26 -15.34
C SER A 278 -12.22 -19.58 -14.91
N PRO A 279 -11.51 -20.73 -14.93
CA PRO A 279 -12.07 -22.00 -14.46
C PRO A 279 -12.54 -21.90 -13.00
N GLY A 280 -13.74 -22.43 -12.72
CA GLY A 280 -14.34 -22.41 -11.39
C GLY A 280 -15.16 -23.68 -11.09
N PRO A 281 -15.64 -23.83 -9.84
CA PRO A 281 -16.54 -24.93 -9.48
C PRO A 281 -17.77 -24.99 -10.40
N GLN A 282 -18.21 -26.22 -10.71
CA GLN A 282 -19.43 -26.47 -11.47
C GLN A 282 -20.66 -25.93 -10.73
N VAL A 283 -21.63 -25.45 -11.50
CA VAL A 283 -22.93 -24.95 -11.03
C VAL A 283 -24.02 -25.89 -11.53
N SER A 284 -24.98 -26.22 -10.67
CA SER A 284 -26.11 -27.10 -11.01
C SER A 284 -27.34 -26.29 -11.34
N PHE A 285 -28.18 -26.76 -12.27
CA PHE A 285 -29.49 -26.16 -12.50
C PHE A 285 -30.54 -27.24 -12.73
N GLU A 286 -31.81 -26.93 -12.42
CA GLU A 286 -32.95 -27.81 -12.62
C GLU A 286 -33.57 -27.56 -14.00
N PRO A 287 -33.46 -28.50 -14.97
CA PRO A 287 -33.97 -28.28 -16.33
C PRO A 287 -35.47 -28.00 -16.38
N ASN A 288 -36.27 -28.59 -15.48
CA ASN A 288 -37.72 -28.34 -15.46
C ASN A 288 -38.04 -26.87 -15.14
N THR A 289 -37.28 -26.22 -14.27
CA THR A 289 -37.45 -24.79 -13.96
C THR A 289 -37.16 -23.93 -15.18
N PHE A 290 -36.04 -24.18 -15.86
CA PHE A 290 -35.66 -23.44 -17.07
C PHE A 290 -36.72 -23.53 -18.18
N VAL A 291 -37.25 -24.74 -18.42
CA VAL A 291 -38.28 -24.95 -19.44
C VAL A 291 -39.60 -24.28 -19.04
N ARG A 292 -40.02 -24.38 -17.78
CA ARG A 292 -41.28 -23.79 -17.31
C ARG A 292 -41.24 -22.27 -17.22
N ASN A 293 -40.08 -21.72 -16.87
CA ASN A 293 -39.87 -20.29 -16.75
C ASN A 293 -39.46 -19.64 -18.06
N LEU A 294 -39.23 -20.39 -19.14
CA LEU A 294 -38.72 -19.83 -20.41
C LEU A 294 -37.40 -19.06 -20.21
N SER A 295 -36.51 -19.55 -19.33
CA SER A 295 -35.32 -18.80 -18.94
C SER A 295 -34.22 -18.80 -20.01
N HIS A 296 -33.53 -17.68 -20.15
CA HIS A 296 -32.42 -17.47 -21.08
C HIS A 296 -31.10 -17.31 -20.32
N VAL A 297 -30.03 -17.95 -20.78
CA VAL A 297 -28.68 -17.74 -20.25
C VAL A 297 -27.73 -17.40 -21.39
N VAL A 298 -27.02 -16.29 -21.26
CA VAL A 298 -26.03 -15.84 -22.23
C VAL A 298 -24.69 -15.58 -21.53
N GLY A 299 -23.59 -15.94 -22.19
CA GLY A 299 -22.26 -15.51 -21.78
C GLY A 299 -21.89 -14.20 -22.47
N SER A 300 -21.25 -13.28 -21.75
CA SER A 300 -20.62 -12.07 -22.31
C SER A 300 -19.13 -12.08 -22.01
N HIS A 301 -18.30 -11.86 -23.04
CA HIS A 301 -16.85 -11.78 -22.89
C HIS A 301 -16.28 -10.90 -24.00
N ASN A 302 -15.50 -9.88 -23.62
CA ASN A 302 -15.14 -8.75 -24.48
C ASN A 302 -16.41 -8.10 -25.05
N TYR A 303 -16.32 -7.46 -26.23
CA TYR A 303 -17.39 -6.65 -26.80
C TYR A 303 -17.07 -6.32 -28.28
N THR A 304 -18.06 -5.86 -29.03
CA THR A 304 -17.90 -5.39 -30.42
C THR A 304 -17.56 -3.90 -30.50
N VAL A 305 -17.10 -3.41 -31.65
CA VAL A 305 -16.82 -1.96 -31.79
C VAL A 305 -18.07 -1.10 -31.59
N ASP A 306 -19.25 -1.61 -31.93
CA ASP A 306 -20.53 -0.92 -31.69
C ASP A 306 -20.84 -0.81 -30.19
N ASP A 307 -20.56 -1.86 -29.42
CA ASP A 307 -20.69 -1.83 -27.96
C ASP A 307 -19.72 -0.80 -27.34
N LEU A 308 -18.52 -0.65 -27.91
CA LEU A 308 -17.57 0.38 -27.48
C LEU A 308 -18.03 1.80 -27.85
N ALA A 309 -18.61 1.97 -29.04
CA ALA A 309 -19.16 3.25 -29.48
C ALA A 309 -20.26 3.72 -28.52
N GLU A 310 -21.20 2.83 -28.21
CA GLU A 310 -22.29 3.10 -27.26
C GLU A 310 -21.78 3.31 -25.84
N ALA A 311 -20.74 2.59 -25.41
CA ALA A 311 -20.09 2.83 -24.13
C ALA A 311 -19.49 4.24 -24.02
N VAL A 312 -18.80 4.73 -25.06
CA VAL A 312 -18.26 6.09 -25.07
C VAL A 312 -19.37 7.13 -25.06
N LEU A 313 -20.46 6.90 -25.81
CA LEU A 313 -21.64 7.78 -25.82
C LEU A 313 -22.31 7.86 -24.44
N PHE A 314 -22.60 6.70 -23.84
CA PHE A 314 -23.14 6.61 -22.48
C PHE A 314 -22.27 7.38 -21.48
N LEU A 315 -20.95 7.16 -21.49
CA LEU A 315 -20.05 7.84 -20.57
C LEU A 315 -19.98 9.36 -20.79
N ALA A 316 -20.16 9.82 -22.03
CA ALA A 316 -20.16 11.24 -22.36
C ALA A 316 -21.42 11.97 -21.86
N GLU A 317 -22.54 11.25 -21.74
CA GLU A 317 -23.86 11.83 -21.45
C GLU A 317 -24.35 11.54 -20.02
N THR A 318 -23.86 10.46 -19.41
CA THR A 318 -24.38 9.98 -18.12
C THR A 318 -24.09 10.92 -16.95
N PRO A 319 -25.06 11.19 -16.06
CA PRO A 319 -24.82 11.95 -14.83
C PRO A 319 -23.87 11.21 -13.86
N ALA A 320 -23.68 9.90 -14.03
CA ALA A 320 -22.77 9.10 -13.22
C ALA A 320 -21.29 9.30 -13.58
N GLN A 321 -20.96 10.11 -14.60
CA GLN A 321 -19.60 10.30 -15.11
C GLN A 321 -18.60 10.67 -13.99
N SER A 322 -18.99 11.59 -13.10
CA SER A 322 -18.14 12.01 -11.97
C SER A 322 -17.92 10.90 -10.94
N LEU A 323 -18.92 10.03 -10.72
CA LEU A 323 -18.79 8.88 -9.84
C LEU A 323 -17.88 7.82 -10.46
N ILE A 324 -17.98 7.58 -11.77
CA ILE A 324 -17.08 6.66 -12.50
C ILE A 324 -15.65 7.19 -12.46
N ALA A 325 -15.43 8.48 -12.66
CA ALA A 325 -14.12 9.11 -12.55
C ALA A 325 -13.48 8.83 -11.18
N ASN A 326 -14.25 8.89 -10.09
CA ASN A 326 -13.77 8.63 -8.74
C ASN A 326 -13.37 7.16 -8.48
N LEU A 327 -13.78 6.23 -9.34
CA LEU A 327 -13.38 4.81 -9.26
C LEU A 327 -12.00 4.57 -9.89
N VAL A 328 -11.51 5.51 -10.70
CA VAL A 328 -10.15 5.52 -11.20
C VAL A 328 -9.32 6.48 -10.33
N PRO A 329 -8.34 5.97 -9.57
CA PRO A 329 -7.45 6.84 -8.82
C PRO A 329 -6.75 7.80 -9.78
N GLU A 330 -6.62 9.07 -9.38
CA GLU A 330 -5.74 10.01 -10.08
C GLU A 330 -4.36 9.37 -10.29
N PRO A 331 -3.72 9.55 -11.46
CA PRO A 331 -2.37 9.08 -11.68
C PRO A 331 -1.50 9.56 -10.53
N ARG A 332 -0.85 8.63 -9.81
CA ARG A 332 0.11 9.04 -8.79
C ARG A 332 1.15 9.89 -9.52
N PRO A 333 1.47 11.09 -9.03
CA PRO A 333 2.50 11.91 -9.66
C PRO A 333 3.81 11.13 -9.74
N GLU A 334 4.70 11.56 -10.64
CA GLU A 334 6.03 10.94 -10.89
C GLU A 334 6.90 10.75 -9.63
N HIS A 335 6.47 11.31 -8.49
CA HIS A 335 7.10 11.22 -7.19
C HIS A 335 6.08 11.14 -6.05
N LEU A 336 6.48 10.55 -4.92
CA LEU A 336 5.69 10.52 -3.69
C LEU A 336 5.42 11.92 -3.15
N LEU A 337 4.14 12.16 -2.84
CA LEU A 337 3.65 13.41 -2.28
C LEU A 337 3.70 13.43 -0.75
N ASN A 338 3.39 14.58 -0.16
CA ASN A 338 3.06 14.66 1.26
C ASN A 338 1.62 14.18 1.47
N HIS A 339 1.37 13.35 2.47
CA HIS A 339 0.00 13.11 2.92
C HIS A 339 -0.33 14.16 4.00
N ILE A 340 -1.23 15.11 3.74
CA ILE A 340 -1.64 16.17 4.67
C ILE A 340 -3.17 16.29 4.62
N ASP A 341 -3.81 16.36 5.78
CA ASP A 341 -5.26 16.52 5.90
C ASP A 341 -6.08 15.45 5.15
N GLY A 342 -5.62 14.20 5.18
CA GLY A 342 -6.29 13.08 4.48
C GLY A 342 -6.15 13.11 2.95
N SER A 343 -5.24 13.92 2.41
CA SER A 343 -4.99 14.04 0.98
C SER A 343 -3.51 13.99 0.65
N TRP A 344 -3.15 13.46 -0.52
CA TRP A 344 -1.80 13.53 -1.05
C TRP A 344 -1.62 14.86 -1.79
N ALA A 345 -0.65 15.67 -1.39
CA ALA A 345 -0.38 17.01 -1.93
C ALA A 345 1.11 17.23 -2.24
N PRO A 346 1.44 17.97 -3.33
CA PRO A 346 2.83 18.30 -3.67
C PRO A 346 3.49 19.15 -2.58
N SER A 347 4.82 19.08 -2.52
CA SER A 347 5.56 19.99 -1.65
C SER A 347 5.50 21.41 -2.19
N SER A 348 5.38 22.37 -1.27
CA SER A 348 5.55 23.80 -1.55
C SER A 348 6.93 24.18 -2.09
N THR A 349 7.94 23.31 -2.03
CA THR A 349 9.28 23.56 -2.60
C THR A 349 9.37 23.19 -4.08
N GLY A 350 8.47 22.33 -4.58
CA GLY A 350 8.56 21.72 -5.91
C GLY A 350 9.81 20.85 -6.14
N THR A 351 10.66 20.68 -5.12
CA THR A 351 11.90 19.92 -5.23
C THR A 351 11.61 18.45 -4.98
N VAL A 352 12.23 17.57 -5.77
CA VAL A 352 12.12 16.12 -5.61
C VAL A 352 13.51 15.51 -5.45
N ARG A 353 13.58 14.35 -4.80
CA ARG A 353 14.80 13.57 -4.68
C ARG A 353 14.54 12.12 -5.08
N ALA A 354 15.48 11.54 -5.80
CA ALA A 354 15.45 10.14 -6.17
C ALA A 354 15.58 9.25 -4.93
N ASP A 355 14.79 8.19 -4.93
CA ASP A 355 14.85 7.07 -4.00
C ASP A 355 15.52 5.90 -4.71
N LEU A 356 16.63 5.43 -4.15
CA LEU A 356 17.54 4.51 -4.83
C LEU A 356 17.58 3.20 -4.07
N ASN A 357 17.57 2.09 -4.80
CA ASN A 357 17.82 0.79 -4.22
C ASN A 357 19.30 0.69 -3.79
N PRO A 358 19.61 0.41 -2.51
CA PRO A 358 20.99 0.33 -2.05
C PRO A 358 21.75 -0.88 -2.61
N ALA A 359 21.06 -1.91 -3.11
CA ALA A 359 21.68 -3.07 -3.74
C ALA A 359 22.03 -2.83 -5.23
N ASP A 360 21.39 -1.85 -5.87
CA ASP A 360 21.64 -1.46 -7.25
C ASP A 360 21.20 -0.01 -7.45
N THR A 361 22.15 0.92 -7.53
CA THR A 361 21.81 2.35 -7.62
C THR A 361 21.23 2.76 -8.97
N ASP A 362 21.30 1.91 -9.99
CA ASP A 362 20.61 2.14 -11.26
C ASP A 362 19.12 1.78 -11.16
N ASP A 363 18.73 0.99 -10.15
CA ASP A 363 17.34 0.73 -9.79
C ASP A 363 16.76 1.91 -8.97
N VAL A 364 16.24 2.90 -9.70
CA VAL A 364 15.48 4.01 -9.11
C VAL A 364 14.07 3.53 -8.73
N ILE A 365 13.80 3.49 -7.44
CA ILE A 365 12.50 3.05 -6.88
C ILE A 365 11.41 4.06 -7.22
N GLY A 366 11.76 5.34 -7.18
CA GLY A 366 10.91 6.46 -7.53
C GLY A 366 11.58 7.77 -7.14
N ALA A 367 10.81 8.84 -7.09
CA ALA A 367 11.21 10.09 -6.47
C ALA A 367 10.23 10.45 -5.35
N PHE A 368 10.60 11.37 -4.47
CA PHE A 368 9.70 11.90 -3.45
C PHE A 368 9.93 13.40 -3.24
N ALA A 369 8.89 14.07 -2.78
CA ALA A 369 8.91 15.50 -2.54
C ALA A 369 9.81 15.90 -1.35
N GLU A 370 10.62 16.93 -1.54
CA GLU A 370 11.50 17.54 -0.53
C GLU A 370 10.75 18.63 0.24
N SER A 371 10.02 18.25 1.29
CA SER A 371 9.10 19.14 1.98
C SER A 371 9.77 20.26 2.78
N GLY A 372 9.24 21.48 2.65
CA GLY A 372 9.74 22.68 3.29
C GLY A 372 9.03 23.04 4.60
N ALA A 373 9.37 24.20 5.17
CA ALA A 373 8.77 24.68 6.41
C ALA A 373 7.27 24.97 6.29
N LYS A 374 6.79 25.39 5.11
CA LYS A 374 5.36 25.61 4.84
C LYS A 374 4.57 24.29 4.91
N ASP A 375 5.12 23.22 4.35
CA ASP A 375 4.50 21.89 4.40
C ASP A 375 4.42 21.38 5.86
N ALA A 376 5.45 21.67 6.66
CA ALA A 376 5.44 21.34 8.08
C ALA A 376 4.37 22.10 8.86
N ALA A 377 4.24 23.40 8.59
CA ALA A 377 3.18 24.21 9.19
C ALA A 377 1.79 23.69 8.80
N ALA A 378 1.56 23.39 7.52
CA ALA A 378 0.30 22.85 7.03
C ALA A 378 -0.05 21.49 7.67
N ALA A 379 0.94 20.61 7.85
CA ALA A 379 0.74 19.35 8.56
C ALA A 379 0.36 19.56 10.04
N VAL A 380 0.98 20.52 10.72
CA VAL A 380 0.63 20.88 12.10
C VAL A 380 -0.75 21.55 12.16
N ASP A 381 -1.11 22.40 11.19
CA ASP A 381 -2.43 23.02 11.09
C ASP A 381 -3.53 21.96 10.99
N ALA A 382 -3.36 20.98 10.08
CA ALA A 382 -4.27 19.87 9.91
C ALA A 382 -4.36 18.99 11.17
N ALA A 383 -3.22 18.65 11.78
CA ALA A 383 -3.19 17.87 13.02
C ALA A 383 -3.88 18.61 14.19
N ALA A 384 -3.71 19.93 14.29
CA ALA A 384 -4.36 20.74 15.30
C ALA A 384 -5.89 20.84 15.07
N ALA A 385 -6.32 21.00 13.82
CA ALA A 385 -7.73 21.04 13.44
C ALA A 385 -8.45 19.71 13.72
N ALA A 386 -7.77 18.58 13.47
CA ALA A 386 -8.31 17.24 13.71
C ALA A 386 -8.44 16.85 15.19
N GLN A 387 -7.80 17.61 16.11
CA GLN A 387 -7.80 17.28 17.54
C GLN A 387 -9.22 17.23 18.13
N GLY A 388 -10.12 18.14 17.71
CA GLY A 388 -11.50 18.17 18.22
C GLY A 388 -12.30 16.91 17.91
N ALA A 389 -12.17 16.37 16.69
CA ALA A 389 -12.78 15.11 16.31
C ALA A 389 -12.15 13.91 17.05
N GLY A 390 -10.82 13.94 17.25
CA GLY A 390 -10.12 12.92 18.04
C GLY A 390 -10.51 12.90 19.52
N ASP A 391 -10.76 14.08 20.11
CA ASP A 391 -11.20 14.23 21.50
C ASP A 391 -12.62 13.68 21.73
N ALA A 392 -13.45 13.63 20.68
CA ALA A 392 -14.82 13.09 20.75
C ALA A 392 -14.85 11.55 20.81
N LEU A 393 -13.79 10.88 20.36
CA LEU A 393 -13.71 9.41 20.33
C LEU A 393 -13.14 8.86 21.63
N GLY A 394 -13.73 7.77 22.13
CA GLY A 394 -13.18 7.05 23.28
C GLY A 394 -11.92 6.23 22.91
N PRO A 395 -11.06 5.86 23.88
CA PRO A 395 -9.90 5.00 23.62
C PRO A 395 -10.23 3.69 22.90
N ILE A 396 -11.41 3.11 23.15
CA ILE A 396 -11.87 1.86 22.52
C ILE A 396 -12.18 2.06 21.02
N GLU A 397 -12.84 3.17 20.67
CA GLU A 397 -13.17 3.47 19.27
C GLU A 397 -11.91 3.77 18.47
N ARG A 398 -10.93 4.45 19.08
CA ARG A 398 -9.60 4.65 18.48
C ARG A 398 -8.87 3.33 18.29
N ALA A 399 -9.02 2.37 19.21
CA ALA A 399 -8.47 1.03 19.03
C ALA A 399 -9.12 0.27 17.86
N THR A 400 -10.44 0.41 17.64
CA THR A 400 -11.11 -0.16 16.46
C THR A 400 -10.54 0.39 15.15
N PHE A 401 -10.18 1.67 15.10
CA PHE A 401 -9.45 2.22 13.96
C PHE A 401 -8.08 1.55 13.76
N LEU A 402 -7.29 1.38 14.83
CA LEU A 402 -6.00 0.68 14.77
C LEU A 402 -6.15 -0.78 14.32
N THR A 403 -7.23 -1.47 14.72
CA THR A 403 -7.54 -2.84 14.25
C THR A 403 -7.78 -2.88 12.74
N ARG A 404 -8.48 -1.88 12.17
CA ARG A 404 -8.67 -1.77 10.71
C ARG A 404 -7.34 -1.54 9.99
N ALA A 405 -6.49 -0.66 10.52
CA ALA A 405 -5.16 -0.43 9.99
C ALA A 405 -4.28 -1.70 10.05
N ALA A 406 -4.33 -2.45 11.16
CA ALA A 406 -3.62 -3.72 11.30
C ALA A 406 -4.03 -4.74 10.23
N ARG A 407 -5.34 -4.84 9.93
CA ARG A 407 -5.85 -5.71 8.87
C ARG A 407 -5.26 -5.36 7.50
N LEU A 408 -5.29 -4.08 7.14
CA LEU A 408 -4.76 -3.59 5.86
C LEU A 408 -3.25 -3.78 5.73
N ILE A 409 -2.51 -3.63 6.84
CA ILE A 409 -1.06 -3.86 6.88
C ILE A 409 -0.75 -5.34 6.67
N GLU A 410 -1.50 -6.25 7.29
CA GLU A 410 -1.34 -7.69 7.08
C GLU A 410 -1.72 -8.11 5.66
N GLU A 411 -2.83 -7.59 5.12
CA GLU A 411 -3.22 -7.80 3.71
C GLU A 411 -2.12 -7.32 2.74
N ARG A 412 -1.39 -6.26 3.10
CA ARG A 412 -0.28 -5.69 2.32
C ARG A 412 1.10 -6.18 2.73
N ARG A 413 1.19 -7.25 3.53
CA ARG A 413 2.47 -7.73 4.11
C ARG A 413 3.57 -7.89 3.07
N GLU A 414 3.27 -8.55 1.96
CA GLU A 414 4.27 -8.84 0.93
C GLU A 414 4.72 -7.57 0.20
N VAL A 415 3.80 -6.63 -0.06
CA VAL A 415 4.12 -5.33 -0.66
C VAL A 415 5.05 -4.53 0.25
N LEU A 416 4.75 -4.48 1.55
CA LEU A 416 5.60 -3.81 2.54
C LEU A 416 6.97 -4.50 2.68
N ALA A 417 7.01 -5.83 2.73
CA ALA A 417 8.27 -6.57 2.86
C ALA A 417 9.18 -6.39 1.63
N GLN A 418 8.61 -6.39 0.42
CA GLN A 418 9.33 -6.10 -0.81
C GLN A 418 9.82 -4.65 -0.85
N ALA A 419 9.00 -3.68 -0.44
CA ALA A 419 9.40 -2.29 -0.34
C ALA A 419 10.57 -2.11 0.65
N ILE A 420 10.48 -2.70 1.85
CA ILE A 420 11.57 -2.71 2.83
C ILE A 420 12.85 -3.27 2.21
N THR A 421 12.76 -4.40 1.50
CA THR A 421 13.92 -5.07 0.89
C THR A 421 14.57 -4.21 -0.18
N ARG A 422 13.77 -3.70 -1.13
CA ARG A 422 14.24 -2.92 -2.27
C ARG A 422 14.76 -1.54 -1.86
N GLU A 423 14.16 -0.92 -0.85
CA GLU A 423 14.48 0.45 -0.43
C GLU A 423 15.51 0.53 0.69
N GLN A 424 15.41 -0.34 1.70
CA GLN A 424 16.32 -0.32 2.85
C GLN A 424 17.50 -1.30 2.69
N GLY A 425 17.31 -2.42 1.98
CA GLY A 425 18.36 -3.38 1.64
C GLY A 425 18.42 -4.66 2.49
N LYS A 426 17.64 -4.79 3.57
CA LYS A 426 17.57 -6.05 4.34
C LYS A 426 16.93 -7.17 3.54
N ARG A 427 17.19 -8.42 3.93
CA ARG A 427 16.65 -9.59 3.22
C ARG A 427 15.13 -9.62 3.31
N LEU A 428 14.48 -10.20 2.30
CA LEU A 428 13.01 -10.33 2.26
C LEU A 428 12.44 -11.04 3.51
N ALA A 429 13.13 -12.05 4.04
CA ALA A 429 12.73 -12.70 5.28
C ALA A 429 12.75 -11.74 6.49
N GLU A 430 13.75 -10.86 6.56
CA GLU A 430 13.86 -9.84 7.60
C GLU A 430 12.81 -8.73 7.42
N GLY A 431 12.54 -8.33 6.18
CA GLY A 431 11.44 -7.42 5.85
C GLY A 431 10.07 -7.96 6.31
N ARG A 432 9.78 -9.24 6.03
CA ARG A 432 8.57 -9.93 6.55
C ARG A 432 8.57 -9.99 8.08
N GLY A 433 9.73 -10.24 8.69
CA GLY A 433 9.90 -10.23 10.15
C GLY A 433 9.59 -8.87 10.76
N GLU A 434 9.99 -7.78 10.11
CA GLU A 434 9.67 -6.41 10.55
C GLU A 434 8.17 -6.10 10.46
N VAL A 435 7.49 -6.49 9.37
CA VAL A 435 6.03 -6.32 9.26
C VAL A 435 5.32 -7.10 10.36
N THR A 436 5.74 -8.34 10.61
CA THR A 436 5.20 -9.17 11.70
C THR A 436 5.40 -8.51 13.06
N ARG A 437 6.58 -7.94 13.33
CA ARG A 437 6.85 -7.19 14.56
C ARG A 437 5.95 -5.96 14.68
N SER A 438 5.72 -5.25 13.58
CA SER A 438 4.87 -4.06 13.54
C SER A 438 3.42 -4.39 13.91
N LEU A 439 2.90 -5.51 13.42
CA LEU A 439 1.57 -6.01 13.79
C LEU A 439 1.48 -6.42 15.26
N ALA A 440 2.53 -7.05 15.80
CA ALA A 440 2.58 -7.39 17.22
C ALA A 440 2.60 -6.14 18.14
N ILE A 441 3.19 -5.03 17.68
CA ILE A 441 3.16 -3.73 18.38
C ILE A 441 1.75 -3.12 18.33
N LEU A 442 1.09 -3.18 17.18
CA LEU A 442 -0.29 -2.73 17.03
C LEU A 442 -1.22 -3.50 17.96
N ASP A 443 -1.14 -4.83 17.94
CA ASP A 443 -1.97 -5.69 18.77
C ASP A 443 -1.81 -5.37 20.27
N PHE A 444 -0.56 -5.24 20.73
CA PHE A 444 -0.29 -4.81 22.09
C PHE A 444 -0.89 -3.43 22.40
N THR A 445 -0.72 -2.45 21.51
CA THR A 445 -1.25 -1.09 21.70
C THR A 445 -2.78 -1.05 21.72
N ILE A 446 -3.42 -1.85 20.87
CA ILE A 446 -4.89 -2.04 20.83
C ILE A 446 -5.38 -2.60 22.17
N GLY A 447 -4.68 -3.59 22.72
CA GLY A 447 -4.97 -4.12 24.05
C GLY A 447 -4.81 -3.07 25.15
N GLU A 448 -3.74 -2.27 25.10
CA GLU A 448 -3.44 -1.24 26.09
C GLU A 448 -4.38 -0.01 26.02
N ALA A 449 -5.10 0.19 24.92
CA ALA A 449 -6.12 1.24 24.83
C ALA A 449 -7.22 1.11 25.91
N ARG A 450 -7.47 -0.11 26.40
CA ARG A 450 -8.37 -0.41 27.54
C ARG A 450 -7.75 -0.11 28.91
N ARG A 451 -6.46 0.19 28.97
CA ARG A 451 -5.67 0.31 30.19
C ARG A 451 -5.02 1.69 30.36
N ILE A 452 -5.52 2.70 29.65
CA ILE A 452 -5.13 4.11 29.84
C ILE A 452 -5.80 4.64 31.13
N ASN A 453 -5.36 4.12 32.27
CA ASN A 453 -5.98 4.31 33.56
C ASN A 453 -5.29 5.43 34.37
N GLY A 454 -6.01 5.95 35.35
CA GLY A 454 -5.43 6.60 36.52
C GLY A 454 -5.75 5.80 37.78
N VAL A 455 -5.51 6.42 38.94
CA VAL A 455 -5.63 5.80 40.26
C VAL A 455 -6.53 6.65 41.14
N THR A 456 -7.50 6.02 41.82
CA THR A 456 -8.26 6.63 42.91
C THR A 456 -7.53 6.37 44.23
N THR A 457 -7.29 7.41 45.00
CA THR A 457 -6.59 7.35 46.30
C THR A 457 -7.51 7.81 47.42
N PRO A 458 -7.27 7.39 48.68
CA PRO A 458 -7.97 7.93 49.83
C PRO A 458 -7.88 9.46 49.88
N ALA A 459 -8.98 10.14 50.21
CA ALA A 459 -9.01 11.57 50.51
C ALA A 459 -9.03 11.80 52.02
N GLU A 460 -8.38 12.85 52.48
CA GLU A 460 -8.37 13.22 53.91
C GLU A 460 -9.72 13.81 54.34
N GLU A 461 -10.39 14.53 53.45
CA GLU A 461 -11.69 15.15 53.71
C GLU A 461 -12.86 14.20 53.51
N LEU A 462 -13.82 14.23 54.44
CA LEU A 462 -15.08 13.49 54.30
C LEU A 462 -15.83 13.86 53.02
N ARG A 463 -16.45 12.85 52.40
CA ARG A 463 -17.22 12.97 51.14
C ARG A 463 -16.40 13.55 49.97
N THR A 464 -15.14 13.16 49.89
CA THR A 464 -14.23 13.57 48.80
C THR A 464 -13.67 12.35 48.09
N VAL A 465 -13.64 12.39 46.76
CA VAL A 465 -12.93 11.41 45.93
C VAL A 465 -11.69 12.08 45.37
N ALA A 466 -10.51 11.53 45.67
CA ALA A 466 -9.25 11.92 45.07
C ALA A 466 -8.86 10.91 43.99
N MET A 467 -8.61 11.37 42.77
CA MET A 467 -8.28 10.51 41.64
C MET A 467 -7.26 11.13 40.71
N THR A 468 -6.61 10.30 39.91
CA THR A 468 -5.86 10.72 38.72
C THR A 468 -6.51 10.19 37.45
N PHE A 469 -6.28 10.88 36.34
CA PHE A 469 -6.73 10.50 35.00
C PHE A 469 -5.77 11.03 33.94
N ARG A 470 -5.75 10.40 32.77
CA ARG A 470 -4.84 10.76 31.67
C ARG A 470 -5.57 11.59 30.61
N ARG A 471 -4.90 12.61 30.08
CA ARG A 471 -5.36 13.41 28.92
C ARG A 471 -4.30 13.37 27.81
N PRO A 472 -4.68 13.32 26.53
CA PRO A 472 -3.71 13.31 25.44
C PRO A 472 -2.82 14.56 25.48
N LEU A 473 -1.56 14.40 25.08
CA LEU A 473 -0.60 15.50 24.94
C LEU A 473 -0.95 16.47 23.79
N ARG A 474 -1.87 16.06 22.89
CA ARG A 474 -2.36 16.77 21.68
C ARG A 474 -1.46 16.54 20.46
N VAL A 475 -1.00 17.59 19.77
CA VAL A 475 -0.20 17.43 18.55
C VAL A 475 1.22 16.95 18.91
N VAL A 476 1.65 15.82 18.36
CA VAL A 476 3.01 15.27 18.54
C VAL A 476 3.73 15.10 17.22
N GLY A 477 5.04 15.38 17.20
CA GLY A 477 5.90 15.08 16.05
C GLY A 477 6.63 13.75 16.25
N LEU A 478 6.53 12.88 15.25
CA LEU A 478 7.14 11.55 15.27
C LEU A 478 8.24 11.50 14.22
N ILE A 479 9.50 11.34 14.62
CA ILE A 479 10.65 11.39 13.73
C ILE A 479 11.36 10.05 13.75
N THR A 480 11.43 9.38 12.59
CA THR A 480 11.90 7.99 12.51
C THR A 480 13.11 7.81 11.58
N PRO A 481 13.98 6.82 11.86
CA PRO A 481 15.16 6.51 11.07
C PRO A 481 14.82 5.53 9.94
N TRP A 482 15.84 5.11 9.18
CA TRP A 482 15.70 4.25 8.01
C TRP A 482 15.83 2.76 8.28
N ASN A 483 16.47 2.36 9.39
CA ASN A 483 16.84 0.96 9.63
C ASN A 483 15.65 0.04 9.91
N PHE A 484 14.56 0.55 10.49
CA PHE A 484 13.28 -0.15 10.61
C PHE A 484 12.13 0.78 10.17
N PRO A 485 11.91 0.91 8.85
CA PRO A 485 11.03 1.91 8.26
C PRO A 485 9.52 1.64 8.45
N VAL A 486 9.13 0.50 9.04
CA VAL A 486 7.74 0.20 9.44
C VAL A 486 7.62 0.05 10.95
N ALA A 487 8.49 -0.72 11.60
CA ALA A 487 8.34 -1.03 13.02
C ALA A 487 8.54 0.20 13.93
N ILE A 488 9.55 1.04 13.65
CA ILE A 488 9.78 2.26 14.45
C ILE A 488 8.63 3.27 14.30
N PRO A 489 8.17 3.60 13.07
CA PRO A 489 6.93 4.36 12.92
C PRO A 489 5.76 3.75 13.68
N MET A 490 5.61 2.42 13.65
CA MET A 490 4.46 1.77 14.26
C MET A 490 4.39 1.97 15.77
N TRP A 491 5.48 1.75 16.49
CA TRP A 491 5.50 1.93 17.94
C TRP A 491 5.46 3.40 18.40
N LYS A 492 5.40 4.35 17.45
CA LYS A 492 5.15 5.77 17.72
C LYS A 492 3.74 6.19 17.33
N VAL A 493 3.33 5.89 16.10
CA VAL A 493 2.02 6.27 15.56
C VAL A 493 0.89 5.59 16.33
N ALA A 494 0.99 4.29 16.58
CA ALA A 494 -0.06 3.54 17.25
C ALA A 494 -0.36 4.09 18.66
N PRO A 495 0.61 4.26 19.58
CA PRO A 495 0.32 4.80 20.90
C PRO A 495 -0.07 6.28 20.87
N ALA A 496 0.45 7.09 19.95
CA ALA A 496 -0.01 8.47 19.78
C ALA A 496 -1.52 8.53 19.51
N LEU A 497 -1.98 7.78 18.51
CA LEU A 497 -3.39 7.76 18.12
C LEU A 497 -4.26 7.09 19.19
N ALA A 498 -3.81 6.00 19.82
CA ALA A 498 -4.52 5.35 20.92
C ALA A 498 -4.72 6.29 22.12
N ALA A 499 -3.71 7.11 22.47
CA ALA A 499 -3.79 8.10 23.52
C ALA A 499 -4.78 9.24 23.22
N GLY A 500 -5.12 9.47 21.94
CA GLY A 500 -5.93 10.60 21.48
C GLY A 500 -5.10 11.81 21.04
N CYS A 501 -3.79 11.62 20.79
CA CYS A 501 -2.97 12.64 20.14
C CYS A 501 -3.26 12.68 18.63
N THR A 502 -3.03 13.82 18.01
CA THR A 502 -2.82 13.90 16.56
C THR A 502 -1.32 13.90 16.27
N ALA A 503 -0.90 13.32 15.13
CA ALA A 503 0.51 13.04 14.89
C ALA A 503 0.99 13.57 13.53
N VAL A 504 2.23 14.06 13.50
CA VAL A 504 2.96 14.40 12.26
C VAL A 504 4.18 13.48 12.15
N LEU A 505 4.17 12.53 11.20
CA LEU A 505 5.24 11.56 10.99
C LEU A 505 6.25 12.05 9.96
N LYS A 506 7.47 12.31 10.41
CA LYS A 506 8.61 12.71 9.58
C LYS A 506 9.59 11.54 9.46
N PRO A 507 9.40 10.63 8.49
CA PRO A 507 10.26 9.47 8.35
C PRO A 507 11.61 9.83 7.73
N SER A 508 12.47 8.82 7.64
CA SER A 508 13.79 8.95 7.06
C SER A 508 13.72 9.38 5.58
N PRO A 509 14.67 10.22 5.14
CA PRO A 509 14.88 10.52 3.74
C PRO A 509 15.32 9.32 2.88
N LEU A 510 15.82 8.25 3.50
CA LEU A 510 16.36 7.06 2.83
C LEU A 510 15.35 5.92 2.68
N THR A 511 14.20 6.01 3.35
CA THR A 511 13.13 5.00 3.23
C THR A 511 11.73 5.66 3.10
N PRO A 512 11.55 6.62 2.17
CA PRO A 512 10.29 7.33 1.94
C PRO A 512 9.10 6.48 1.48
N TRP A 513 9.32 5.54 0.56
CA TRP A 513 8.35 4.68 -0.09
C TRP A 513 7.71 3.71 0.89
N THR A 514 8.50 3.02 1.69
CA THR A 514 7.97 2.10 2.72
C THR A 514 7.09 2.85 3.72
N SER A 515 7.52 4.06 4.13
CA SER A 515 6.69 4.90 5.02
C SER A 515 5.42 5.42 4.35
N ALA A 516 5.43 5.67 3.03
CA ALA A 516 4.24 6.09 2.29
C ALA A 516 3.20 4.98 2.24
N LEU A 517 3.61 3.72 1.98
CA LEU A 517 2.73 2.56 2.03
C LEU A 517 2.10 2.36 3.41
N LEU A 518 2.87 2.60 4.47
CA LEU A 518 2.35 2.58 5.84
C LEU A 518 1.28 3.66 6.05
N VAL A 519 1.56 4.90 5.65
CA VAL A 519 0.60 6.02 5.76
C VAL A 519 -0.67 5.74 4.94
N GLU A 520 -0.53 5.14 3.76
CA GLU A 520 -1.65 4.74 2.91
C GLU A 520 -2.55 3.72 3.63
N ALA A 521 -1.99 2.71 4.30
CA ALA A 521 -2.77 1.75 5.07
C ALA A 521 -3.55 2.41 6.22
N PHE A 522 -2.97 3.42 6.88
CA PHE A 522 -3.67 4.20 7.90
C PHE A 522 -4.74 5.13 7.30
N ALA A 523 -4.49 5.73 6.14
CA ALA A 523 -5.44 6.60 5.45
C ALA A 523 -6.68 5.80 4.99
N ASP A 524 -6.47 4.62 4.43
CA ASP A 524 -7.54 3.71 3.99
C ASP A 524 -8.37 3.18 5.17
N ALA A 525 -7.75 3.01 6.35
CA ALA A 525 -8.47 2.67 7.57
C ALA A 525 -9.31 3.84 8.13
N ALA A 526 -8.98 5.10 7.78
CA ALA A 526 -9.49 6.29 8.46
C ALA A 526 -10.88 6.71 8.02
N GLY A 527 -11.33 6.35 6.81
CA GLY A 527 -12.67 6.67 6.31
C GLY A 527 -13.10 8.13 6.58
N ARG A 528 -12.25 9.10 6.19
CA ARG A 528 -12.36 10.59 6.23
C ARG A 528 -13.21 11.27 7.34
N PRO A 529 -12.71 12.31 8.05
CA PRO A 529 -11.34 12.76 8.28
C PRO A 529 -10.92 12.50 9.74
N GLN A 530 -9.97 11.59 9.92
CA GLN A 530 -9.25 11.39 11.19
C GLN A 530 -7.75 11.57 10.93
N PRO A 531 -6.96 11.94 11.95
CA PRO A 531 -5.60 12.43 11.81
C PRO A 531 -4.66 11.36 11.22
N ALA A 532 -4.46 11.41 9.91
CA ALA A 532 -3.42 10.65 9.26
C ALA A 532 -2.07 11.36 9.46
N PRO A 533 -0.95 10.62 9.56
CA PRO A 533 0.34 11.25 9.80
C PRO A 533 0.77 12.15 8.64
N GLY A 534 1.04 13.41 8.93
CA GLY A 534 1.65 14.36 7.97
C GLY A 534 3.12 14.04 7.68
N ARG A 535 3.61 14.13 6.43
CA ARG A 535 5.02 13.80 6.04
C ARG A 535 5.98 14.99 5.74
N PRO A 536 6.00 16.10 6.49
CA PRO A 536 6.96 17.17 6.22
C PRO A 536 8.38 16.76 6.64
N ARG A 537 9.43 17.22 5.93
CA ARG A 537 10.83 16.86 6.23
C ARG A 537 11.49 17.72 7.31
N THR A 538 11.05 18.96 7.51
CA THR A 538 11.79 19.91 8.35
C THR A 538 11.58 19.64 9.84
N ARG A 539 12.44 18.79 10.40
CA ARG A 539 12.59 18.58 11.87
C ARG A 539 12.58 19.90 12.64
N ARG A 540 13.32 20.90 12.16
CA ARG A 540 13.47 22.20 12.82
C ARG A 540 12.12 22.92 12.98
N SER A 541 11.26 22.86 11.97
CA SER A 541 9.95 23.50 12.01
C SER A 541 9.02 22.81 13.02
N LEU A 542 9.02 21.48 13.08
CA LEU A 542 8.23 20.73 14.07
C LEU A 542 8.66 21.05 15.51
N VAL A 543 9.96 21.11 15.76
CA VAL A 543 10.48 21.44 17.10
C VAL A 543 10.15 22.89 17.49
N ALA A 544 10.19 23.82 16.53
CA ALA A 544 9.96 25.24 16.76
C ALA A 544 8.47 25.62 16.91
N ASP A 545 7.54 24.84 16.34
CA ASP A 545 6.11 25.17 16.40
C ASP A 545 5.56 24.99 17.83
N PRO A 546 4.97 26.03 18.45
CA PRO A 546 4.50 25.98 19.84
C PRO A 546 3.32 25.03 20.06
N ARG A 547 2.62 24.62 18.99
CA ARG A 547 1.47 23.70 19.07
C ARG A 547 1.90 22.23 19.16
N VAL A 548 3.11 21.91 18.71
CA VAL A 548 3.70 20.58 18.84
C VAL A 548 4.14 20.38 20.28
N ALA A 549 3.37 19.64 21.06
CA ALA A 549 3.56 19.51 22.50
C ALA A 549 4.71 18.54 22.88
N GLY A 550 5.05 17.60 21.99
CA GLY A 550 6.18 16.70 22.19
C GLY A 550 6.77 16.13 20.89
N ILE A 551 8.02 15.70 20.96
CA ILE A 551 8.73 15.00 19.89
C ILE A 551 9.18 13.62 20.37
N SER A 552 8.73 12.58 19.65
CA SER A 552 9.29 11.22 19.76
C SER A 552 10.27 11.01 18.60
N PHE A 553 11.54 10.76 18.92
CA PHE A 553 12.63 10.64 17.95
C PHE A 553 13.42 9.36 18.17
N THR A 554 13.71 8.65 17.09
CA THR A 554 14.69 7.55 17.10
C THR A 554 15.78 7.85 16.06
N GLY A 555 17.05 7.78 16.46
CA GLY A 555 18.19 8.00 15.55
C GLY A 555 19.48 8.38 16.27
N SER A 556 20.38 9.12 15.61
CA SER A 556 21.71 9.40 16.18
C SER A 556 21.68 10.32 17.42
N LEU A 557 22.61 10.10 18.36
CA LEU A 557 22.79 10.91 19.57
C LEU A 557 22.93 12.43 19.30
N PRO A 558 23.77 12.91 18.35
CA PRO A 558 23.91 14.34 18.09
C PRO A 558 22.59 15.01 17.66
N VAL A 559 21.78 14.29 16.87
CA VAL A 559 20.47 14.78 16.44
C VAL A 559 19.49 14.84 17.61
N GLY A 560 19.45 13.80 18.45
CA GLY A 560 18.60 13.77 19.64
C GLY A 560 18.90 14.92 20.59
N GLN A 561 20.18 15.15 20.89
CA GLN A 561 20.63 16.28 21.72
C GLN A 561 20.21 17.62 21.11
N ALA A 562 20.33 17.79 19.79
CA ALA A 562 19.91 19.00 19.11
C ALA A 562 18.40 19.24 19.20
N ILE A 563 17.57 18.19 19.07
CA ILE A 563 16.12 18.26 19.27
C ILE A 563 15.81 18.70 20.70
N ASN A 564 16.42 18.03 21.68
CA ASN A 564 16.18 18.32 23.10
C ASN A 564 16.55 19.76 23.45
N LYS A 565 17.74 20.20 23.05
CA LYS A 565 18.22 21.57 23.28
C LYS A 565 17.31 22.61 22.63
N ALA A 566 16.81 22.35 21.42
CA ALA A 566 15.92 23.27 20.72
C ALA A 566 14.51 23.34 21.35
N GLY A 567 14.01 22.26 21.94
CA GLY A 567 12.72 22.23 22.64
C GLY A 567 12.76 22.68 24.10
N ALA A 568 13.93 22.69 24.74
CA ALA A 568 14.08 22.94 26.17
C ALA A 568 13.54 24.31 26.62
N GLY A 569 13.74 25.37 25.82
CA GLY A 569 13.29 26.73 26.16
C GLY A 569 11.77 26.87 26.32
N ARG A 570 10.99 25.92 25.79
CA ARG A 570 9.53 25.87 25.91
C ARG A 570 9.04 24.64 26.68
N LEU A 571 9.93 23.94 27.38
CA LEU A 571 9.64 22.70 28.12
C LEU A 571 8.92 21.64 27.26
N MET A 572 9.25 21.56 25.96
CA MET A 572 8.69 20.56 25.06
C MET A 572 9.07 19.16 25.55
N ARG A 573 8.09 18.25 25.58
CA ARG A 573 8.37 16.86 25.96
C ARG A 573 9.18 16.16 24.87
N THR A 574 10.22 15.43 25.26
CA THR A 574 11.02 14.62 24.35
C THR A 574 11.03 13.16 24.80
N GLN A 575 10.90 12.26 23.83
CA GLN A 575 11.19 10.83 23.95
C GLN A 575 12.24 10.52 22.89
N LEU A 576 13.44 10.17 23.31
CA LEU A 576 14.60 10.01 22.45
C LEU A 576 15.16 8.60 22.62
N GLU A 577 15.12 7.79 21.58
CA GLU A 577 15.90 6.54 21.48
C GLU A 577 17.10 6.79 20.56
N LEU A 578 18.30 6.62 21.10
CA LEU A 578 19.54 7.10 20.50
C LEU A 578 20.51 5.97 20.18
N GLY A 579 21.73 6.33 19.76
CA GLY A 579 22.76 5.36 19.35
C GLY A 579 23.09 4.32 20.43
N GLY A 580 23.63 3.20 19.99
CA GLY A 580 24.05 2.09 20.84
C GLY A 580 25.46 1.61 20.51
N LYS A 581 26.07 0.90 21.45
CA LYS A 581 27.27 0.10 21.21
C LYS A 581 27.18 -1.12 22.10
N ASN A 582 26.37 -2.07 21.64
CA ASN A 582 25.89 -3.15 22.48
C ASN A 582 27.01 -4.18 22.67
N ALA A 583 27.37 -4.45 23.92
CA ALA A 583 28.34 -5.48 24.26
C ALA A 583 27.69 -6.87 24.29
N LEU A 584 28.37 -7.87 23.75
CA LEU A 584 28.04 -9.28 23.89
C LEU A 584 29.19 -9.94 24.66
N VAL A 585 28.96 -10.24 25.94
CA VAL A 585 29.93 -10.83 26.85
C VAL A 585 29.79 -12.33 26.84
N VAL A 586 30.87 -13.06 26.55
CA VAL A 586 30.93 -14.52 26.62
C VAL A 586 31.94 -14.91 27.70
N LEU A 587 31.46 -15.52 28.79
CA LEU A 587 32.33 -15.98 29.87
C LEU A 587 32.86 -17.40 29.59
N ALA A 588 33.92 -17.79 30.28
CA ALA A 588 34.56 -19.10 30.12
C ALA A 588 33.62 -20.29 30.38
N ASP A 589 32.56 -20.09 31.17
CA ASP A 589 31.55 -21.10 31.48
C ASP A 589 30.31 -21.04 30.58
N ALA A 590 30.32 -20.19 29.54
CA ALA A 590 29.23 -20.10 28.59
C ALA A 590 28.98 -21.45 27.91
N ALA A 591 27.71 -21.78 27.69
CA ALA A 591 27.35 -22.87 26.78
C ALA A 591 27.79 -22.46 25.37
N LEU A 592 28.91 -23.02 24.90
CA LEU A 592 29.45 -22.70 23.59
C LEU A 592 28.39 -22.86 22.52
N ASP A 593 27.56 -23.91 22.55
CA ASP A 593 26.46 -24.08 21.58
C ASP A 593 25.44 -22.93 21.58
N ALA A 594 25.13 -22.29 22.71
CA ALA A 594 24.19 -21.17 22.76
C ALA A 594 24.84 -19.82 22.37
N ALA A 595 26.12 -19.65 22.69
CA ALA A 595 26.93 -18.52 22.22
C ALA A 595 27.19 -18.65 20.71
N VAL A 596 27.44 -19.88 20.26
CA VAL A 596 27.57 -20.29 18.87
C VAL A 596 26.24 -20.16 18.17
N ASP A 597 25.07 -20.54 18.70
CA ASP A 597 23.74 -20.29 18.11
C ASP A 597 23.46 -18.79 17.88
N ALA A 598 23.90 -17.93 18.81
CA ALA A 598 23.79 -16.48 18.66
C ALA A 598 24.76 -15.93 17.60
N VAL A 599 25.97 -16.49 17.53
CA VAL A 599 26.95 -16.23 16.47
C VAL A 599 26.52 -16.87 15.14
N GLU A 600 25.82 -18.00 15.15
CA GLU A 600 25.30 -18.81 14.03
C GLU A 600 24.02 -18.20 13.47
N SER A 601 23.19 -17.53 14.26
CA SER A 601 22.18 -16.59 13.72
C SER A 601 22.82 -15.43 12.98
N ALA A 602 23.98 -14.93 13.45
CA ALA A 602 24.76 -13.91 12.76
C ALA A 602 25.60 -14.47 11.58
N VAL A 603 25.95 -15.76 11.59
CA VAL A 603 26.75 -16.48 10.58
C VAL A 603 25.89 -17.20 9.53
N ALA A 604 24.64 -17.57 9.81
CA ALA A 604 23.62 -17.98 8.84
C ALA A 604 23.14 -16.77 8.01
N ALA A 605 23.44 -15.55 8.48
CA ALA A 605 23.50 -14.34 7.65
C ALA A 605 24.77 -14.26 6.78
N GLY A 606 25.65 -15.27 6.81
CA GLY A 606 26.74 -15.55 5.86
C GLY A 606 28.16 -15.26 6.37
N ALA A 607 28.66 -15.90 7.43
CA ALA A 607 30.05 -15.65 7.90
C ALA A 607 30.89 -16.90 8.27
N THR A 608 32.16 -16.90 7.87
CA THR A 608 33.41 -17.50 8.45
C THR A 608 34.52 -17.31 7.40
N ILE A 609 35.79 -16.97 7.61
CA ILE A 609 36.75 -16.79 8.73
C ILE A 609 37.55 -15.50 8.39
N ALA A 610 37.95 -14.68 9.37
CA ALA A 610 38.96 -13.59 9.18
C ALA A 610 38.80 -12.71 7.91
N CYS A 611 37.56 -12.39 7.52
CA CYS A 611 37.24 -11.85 6.19
C CYS A 611 37.75 -10.43 5.91
N GLU A 612 38.18 -10.24 4.66
CA GLU A 612 38.67 -8.98 4.08
C GLU A 612 37.70 -7.83 4.28
N GLY A 613 38.07 -6.87 5.13
CA GLY A 613 37.38 -5.57 5.16
C GLY A 613 37.53 -4.84 3.83
N GLY A 614 36.57 -3.97 3.50
CA GLY A 614 36.56 -3.23 2.24
C GLY A 614 35.21 -3.27 1.53
N ALA A 615 35.11 -2.52 0.43
CA ALA A 615 33.93 -2.57 -0.44
C ALA A 615 33.84 -3.95 -1.11
N ALA A 616 32.64 -4.52 -1.17
CA ALA A 616 32.44 -5.79 -1.88
C ALA A 616 32.17 -5.52 -3.37
N GLU A 617 32.89 -6.20 -4.26
CA GLU A 617 32.63 -6.12 -5.69
C GLU A 617 31.37 -6.93 -6.06
N ARG A 618 30.47 -6.31 -6.81
CA ARG A 618 29.23 -6.89 -7.33
C ARG A 618 29.01 -6.43 -8.77
N ASP A 619 28.17 -7.15 -9.50
CA ASP A 619 27.80 -6.80 -10.88
C ASP A 619 26.91 -5.55 -10.97
N THR A 620 26.38 -5.08 -9.83
CA THR A 620 25.56 -3.88 -9.69
C THR A 620 26.33 -2.77 -8.96
N PRO A 621 26.05 -1.49 -9.23
CA PRO A 621 26.69 -0.34 -8.57
C PRO A 621 26.22 -0.09 -7.11
N GLY A 622 25.77 -1.13 -6.39
CA GLY A 622 25.22 -1.02 -5.02
C GLY A 622 26.24 -0.77 -3.90
N TYR A 623 25.74 -0.46 -2.71
CA TYR A 623 26.52 -0.18 -1.49
C TYR A 623 26.77 -1.46 -0.68
N PHE A 624 27.78 -2.24 -1.07
CA PHE A 624 28.15 -3.46 -0.36
C PHE A 624 29.48 -3.31 0.38
N VAL A 625 29.50 -3.77 1.64
CA VAL A 625 30.71 -3.83 2.48
C VAL A 625 30.82 -5.24 3.03
N ASN A 626 32.02 -5.82 2.96
CA ASN A 626 32.28 -7.15 3.49
C ASN A 626 32.21 -7.15 5.04
N PRO A 627 31.65 -8.21 5.65
CA PRO A 627 31.72 -8.39 7.10
C PRO A 627 33.16 -8.35 7.59
N THR A 628 33.43 -7.53 8.62
CA THR A 628 34.78 -7.30 9.15
C THR A 628 34.82 -7.70 10.64
N ILE A 629 35.82 -8.50 11.04
CA ILE A 629 36.07 -8.84 12.45
C ILE A 629 37.44 -8.30 12.84
N LEU A 630 37.50 -7.53 13.93
CA LEU A 630 38.73 -6.95 14.48
C LEU A 630 39.06 -7.66 15.79
N THR A 631 40.25 -8.24 15.90
CA THR A 631 40.82 -8.79 17.15
C THR A 631 41.82 -7.81 17.75
N ASP A 632 42.28 -8.09 18.98
CA ASP A 632 43.28 -7.27 19.69
C ASP A 632 42.86 -5.80 19.85
N VAL A 633 41.54 -5.57 19.95
CA VAL A 633 40.97 -4.23 20.07
C VAL A 633 41.10 -3.76 21.51
N ALA A 634 41.82 -2.65 21.72
CA ALA A 634 41.86 -2.01 23.03
C ALA A 634 40.46 -1.49 23.41
N TRP A 635 40.02 -1.75 24.64
CA TRP A 635 38.67 -1.43 25.09
C TRP A 635 38.35 0.08 25.07
N ASP A 636 39.36 0.93 25.17
CA ASP A 636 39.27 2.40 25.17
C ASP A 636 39.53 3.01 23.78
N SER A 637 39.74 2.20 22.75
CA SER A 637 39.91 2.66 21.38
C SER A 637 38.63 3.26 20.79
N GLU A 638 38.76 4.14 19.80
CA GLU A 638 37.61 4.77 19.12
C GLU A 638 36.65 3.72 18.54
N ILE A 639 37.17 2.64 17.94
CA ILE A 639 36.34 1.57 17.36
C ILE A 639 35.55 0.79 18.42
N ALA A 640 36.04 0.70 19.65
CA ALA A 640 35.33 0.10 20.77
C ALA A 640 34.29 1.04 21.38
N GLN A 641 34.52 2.36 21.32
CA GLN A 641 33.70 3.38 21.98
C GLN A 641 32.62 4.01 21.08
N GLU A 642 32.81 4.00 19.76
CA GLU A 642 31.91 4.62 18.77
C GLU A 642 31.12 3.60 17.95
N GLU A 643 29.90 3.97 17.56
CA GLU A 643 29.01 3.15 16.73
C GLU A 643 29.42 3.24 15.24
N VAL A 644 29.73 2.10 14.63
CA VAL A 644 30.13 2.02 13.22
C VAL A 644 28.91 1.97 12.28
N PHE A 645 27.81 1.36 12.74
CA PHE A 645 26.57 1.16 11.98
C PHE A 645 26.78 0.45 10.61
N GLY A 646 27.70 -0.51 10.58
CA GLY A 646 28.00 -1.41 9.46
C GLY A 646 28.38 -2.81 9.98
N PRO A 647 28.67 -3.78 9.10
CA PRO A 647 28.93 -5.17 9.50
C PRO A 647 30.35 -5.36 10.09
N VAL A 648 30.69 -4.60 11.14
CA VAL A 648 31.99 -4.63 11.81
C VAL A 648 31.83 -5.11 13.25
N LEU A 649 32.49 -6.22 13.59
CA LEU A 649 32.55 -6.80 14.93
C LEU A 649 33.93 -6.55 15.55
N SER A 650 33.98 -6.04 16.78
CA SER A 650 35.21 -5.91 17.56
C SER A 650 35.23 -6.95 18.67
N VAL A 651 36.30 -7.74 18.74
CA VAL A 651 36.56 -8.72 19.79
C VAL A 651 37.56 -8.12 20.76
N ILE A 652 37.17 -8.07 22.03
CA ILE A 652 37.95 -7.51 23.13
C ILE A 652 38.06 -8.60 24.18
N ASP A 653 39.30 -8.99 24.50
CA ASP A 653 39.56 -9.93 25.58
C ASP A 653 39.33 -9.26 26.94
N CYS A 654 38.87 -10.04 27.92
CA CYS A 654 38.59 -9.58 29.27
C CYS A 654 39.01 -10.62 30.31
N ASP A 655 39.48 -10.14 31.46
CA ASP A 655 39.92 -10.99 32.58
C ASP A 655 38.76 -11.31 33.52
N GLY A 656 37.86 -12.18 33.06
CA GLY A 656 36.71 -12.64 33.83
C GLY A 656 35.57 -11.62 33.92
N TYR A 657 34.58 -11.93 34.77
CA TYR A 657 33.31 -11.20 34.82
C TYR A 657 33.45 -9.72 35.20
N GLU A 658 34.21 -9.40 36.25
CA GLU A 658 34.37 -8.01 36.72
C GLU A 658 34.98 -7.12 35.64
N ASP A 659 36.00 -7.62 34.94
CA ASP A 659 36.64 -6.90 33.84
C ASP A 659 35.72 -6.77 32.62
N ALA A 660 34.96 -7.82 32.30
CA ALA A 660 33.95 -7.78 31.24
C ALA A 660 32.86 -6.74 31.50
N MET A 661 32.37 -6.64 32.75
CA MET A 661 31.40 -5.62 33.15
C MET A 661 32.01 -4.22 33.10
N ARG A 662 33.26 -4.05 33.56
CA ARG A 662 34.00 -2.78 33.44
C ARG A 662 34.10 -2.33 31.98
N ILE A 663 34.47 -3.23 31.07
CA ILE A 663 34.60 -2.94 29.63
C ILE A 663 33.24 -2.60 29.03
N SER A 664 32.24 -3.46 29.22
CA SER A 664 30.86 -3.24 28.72
C SER A 664 30.30 -1.90 29.19
N ASN A 665 30.48 -1.57 30.46
CA ASN A 665 29.99 -0.33 31.06
C ASN A 665 30.84 0.90 30.76
N SER A 666 32.05 0.75 30.20
CA SER A 666 32.91 1.89 29.86
C SER A 666 32.34 2.77 28.75
N VAL A 667 31.49 2.18 27.88
CA VAL A 667 30.95 2.88 26.72
C VAL A 667 29.92 3.92 27.14
N LYS A 668 29.92 5.07 26.45
CA LYS A 668 29.00 6.20 26.69
C LYS A 668 27.53 5.87 26.41
N TYR A 669 27.29 4.88 25.56
CA TYR A 669 25.98 4.34 25.21
C TYR A 669 25.52 3.27 26.21
N GLY A 670 24.22 3.02 26.27
CA GLY A 670 23.61 2.05 27.16
C GLY A 670 22.29 1.50 26.64
N MET A 671 22.20 1.15 25.36
CA MET A 671 20.95 0.65 24.76
C MET A 671 20.65 -0.79 25.21
N SER A 672 21.43 -1.76 24.73
CA SER A 672 21.26 -3.17 25.04
C SER A 672 22.62 -3.81 25.30
N GLY A 673 22.64 -4.91 26.03
CA GLY A 673 23.76 -5.82 25.99
C GLY A 673 23.39 -7.22 26.43
N THR A 674 24.35 -8.13 26.25
CA THR A 674 24.12 -9.57 26.36
C THR A 674 25.23 -10.23 27.15
N ILE A 675 24.88 -11.20 27.99
CA ILE A 675 25.83 -12.06 28.69
C ILE A 675 25.50 -13.53 28.41
N PHE A 676 26.52 -14.31 28.07
CA PHE A 676 26.48 -15.77 27.98
C PHE A 676 27.30 -16.38 29.12
N THR A 677 26.64 -17.17 29.96
CA THR A 677 27.23 -17.84 31.13
C THR A 677 26.32 -19.00 31.56
N GLN A 678 26.86 -20.03 32.21
CA GLN A 678 26.05 -21.07 32.86
C GLN A 678 25.89 -20.84 34.36
N ASN A 679 26.63 -19.91 34.96
CA ASN A 679 26.60 -19.61 36.38
C ASN A 679 25.41 -18.72 36.74
N PRO A 680 24.39 -19.23 37.48
CA PRO A 680 23.22 -18.44 37.84
C PRO A 680 23.57 -17.22 38.72
N SER A 681 24.58 -17.34 39.59
CA SER A 681 25.01 -16.20 40.41
C SER A 681 25.49 -15.03 39.56
N LEU A 682 26.23 -15.30 38.48
CA LEU A 682 26.67 -14.26 37.54
C LEU A 682 25.50 -13.70 36.72
N MET A 683 24.50 -14.51 36.37
CA MET A 683 23.28 -14.02 35.71
C MET A 683 22.54 -13.01 36.58
N PHE A 684 22.37 -13.31 37.87
CA PHE A 684 21.68 -12.40 38.81
C PHE A 684 22.56 -11.20 39.20
N GLN A 685 23.88 -11.39 39.29
CA GLN A 685 24.82 -10.29 39.53
C GLN A 685 24.82 -9.31 38.35
N ALA A 686 24.74 -9.79 37.11
CA ALA A 686 24.64 -8.95 35.92
C ALA A 686 23.40 -8.05 35.95
N LEU A 687 22.29 -8.45 36.58
CA LEU A 687 21.11 -7.58 36.73
C LEU A 687 21.40 -6.31 37.56
N GLN A 688 22.42 -6.33 38.42
CA GLN A 688 22.84 -5.18 39.23
C GLN A 688 23.97 -4.41 38.55
N ASP A 689 24.91 -5.12 37.92
CA ASP A 689 26.13 -4.50 37.41
C ASP A 689 25.97 -3.93 35.99
N PHE A 690 25.05 -4.46 35.19
CA PHE A 690 24.86 -3.99 33.82
C PHE A 690 24.23 -2.58 33.80
N GLN A 691 24.86 -1.65 33.07
CA GLN A 691 24.38 -0.26 33.01
C GLN A 691 23.57 0.06 31.74
N ALA A 692 23.41 -0.88 30.80
CA ALA A 692 22.50 -0.69 29.68
C ALA A 692 21.04 -0.93 30.11
N GLY A 693 20.11 -0.28 29.42
CA GLY A 693 18.68 -0.36 29.78
C GLY A 693 18.04 -1.72 29.51
N MET A 694 18.62 -2.53 28.60
CA MET A 694 18.20 -3.91 28.34
C MET A 694 19.36 -4.89 28.52
N LEU A 695 19.16 -5.89 29.39
CA LEU A 695 20.06 -7.03 29.55
C LEU A 695 19.43 -8.30 28.97
N HIS A 696 20.20 -9.01 28.17
CA HIS A 696 19.86 -10.33 27.66
C HIS A 696 20.81 -11.37 28.27
N VAL A 697 20.27 -12.48 28.75
CA VAL A 697 21.06 -13.60 29.29
C VAL A 697 20.84 -14.83 28.42
N ASN A 698 21.92 -15.42 27.91
CA ASN A 698 21.91 -16.63 27.08
C ASN A 698 20.97 -16.56 25.86
N ARG A 699 20.86 -15.39 25.25
CA ARG A 699 20.08 -15.18 24.01
C ARG A 699 20.66 -13.99 23.23
N PRO A 700 20.42 -13.91 21.91
CA PRO A 700 20.84 -12.75 21.12
C PRO A 700 20.27 -11.43 21.67
N GLY A 701 21.08 -10.37 21.63
CA GLY A 701 20.76 -9.02 22.12
C GLY A 701 19.81 -8.21 21.22
N VAL A 702 19.08 -8.88 20.33
CA VAL A 702 18.20 -8.28 19.33
C VAL A 702 16.75 -8.59 19.67
N GLY A 703 15.91 -7.54 19.68
CA GLY A 703 14.45 -7.67 19.83
C GLY A 703 13.97 -7.67 21.28
N ALA A 704 13.32 -6.56 21.67
CA ALA A 704 12.43 -6.53 22.81
C ALA A 704 11.04 -7.03 22.39
N TYR A 705 10.36 -7.78 23.26
CA TYR A 705 8.96 -8.15 23.07
C TYR A 705 8.08 -6.90 23.00
N SER A 706 6.97 -6.92 22.26
CA SER A 706 6.10 -5.74 22.10
C SER A 706 5.53 -5.18 23.41
N HIS A 707 5.42 -6.04 24.44
CA HIS A 707 4.95 -5.68 25.78
C HIS A 707 6.08 -5.37 26.77
N LEU A 708 7.34 -5.64 26.42
CA LEU A 708 8.49 -5.32 27.25
C LEU A 708 9.03 -3.93 26.85
N PRO A 709 9.30 -3.04 27.81
CA PRO A 709 9.81 -1.71 27.51
C PRO A 709 11.11 -1.78 26.70
N HIS A 710 11.16 -1.09 25.56
CA HIS A 710 12.41 -0.81 24.87
C HIS A 710 13.05 0.36 25.61
N MET A 711 14.08 0.06 26.41
CA MET A 711 14.74 1.06 27.24
C MET A 711 16.24 1.04 27.01
N GLY A 712 16.81 2.20 26.70
CA GLY A 712 18.21 2.51 26.91
C GLY A 712 18.47 3.23 28.24
N ALA A 713 19.75 3.40 28.51
CA ALA A 713 20.32 4.16 29.61
C ALA A 713 21.45 5.04 29.10
N LYS A 714 22.05 5.85 30.00
CA LYS A 714 23.15 6.77 29.65
C LYS A 714 22.77 7.68 28.47
N ALA A 715 23.61 7.76 27.44
CA ALA A 715 23.36 8.55 26.24
C ALA A 715 22.38 7.90 25.25
N SER A 716 21.92 6.67 25.49
CA SER A 716 21.06 5.94 24.54
C SER A 716 19.58 6.28 24.69
N GLN A 717 19.13 6.89 25.79
CA GLN A 717 17.73 7.26 25.92
C GLN A 717 17.52 8.53 26.76
N LEU A 718 16.48 9.29 26.41
CA LEU A 718 15.88 10.32 27.28
C LEU A 718 14.35 10.27 27.19
N GLY A 719 13.68 10.26 28.34
CA GLY A 719 12.21 10.27 28.43
C GLY A 719 11.62 8.89 28.64
N ALA A 720 10.29 8.78 28.51
CA ALA A 720 9.57 7.52 28.72
C ALA A 720 9.98 6.46 27.68
N PRO A 721 9.94 5.15 28.00
CA PRO A 721 10.32 4.10 27.06
C PRO A 721 9.40 4.00 25.86
N GLU A 722 9.97 3.50 24.77
CA GLU A 722 9.24 3.06 23.59
C GLU A 722 8.79 1.61 23.77
N CYS A 723 7.62 1.24 23.25
CA CYS A 723 6.96 -0.04 23.53
C CYS A 723 6.64 -0.23 25.04
N SER A 724 5.70 -1.10 25.41
CA SER A 724 5.10 -1.22 26.76
C SER A 724 4.05 -0.16 27.16
N SER A 725 3.45 -0.34 28.34
CA SER A 725 2.50 0.60 28.93
C SER A 725 3.14 1.93 29.38
N GLY A 726 4.48 2.00 29.48
CA GLY A 726 5.20 3.23 29.81
C GLY A 726 5.07 4.34 28.77
N VAL A 727 4.68 4.01 27.52
CA VAL A 727 4.48 5.00 26.44
C VAL A 727 3.45 6.08 26.81
N TRP A 728 2.53 5.79 27.73
CA TRP A 728 1.52 6.73 28.18
C TRP A 728 2.11 7.95 28.89
N ASP A 729 3.27 7.82 29.53
CA ASP A 729 3.92 8.95 30.19
C ASP A 729 4.51 9.95 29.20
N PHE A 730 4.76 9.52 27.95
CA PHE A 730 5.04 10.43 26.86
C PHE A 730 3.76 10.99 26.23
N TYR A 731 2.83 10.14 25.79
CA TYR A 731 1.67 10.59 24.99
C TYR A 731 0.52 11.20 25.80
N THR A 732 0.56 11.17 27.13
CA THR A 732 -0.50 11.75 27.99
C THR A 732 0.05 12.63 29.12
N ASP A 733 -0.77 13.58 29.57
CA ASP A 733 -0.62 14.22 30.87
C ASP A 733 -1.40 13.46 31.93
N LEU A 734 -0.73 13.07 33.02
CA LEU A 734 -1.41 12.60 34.22
C LEU A 734 -1.89 13.81 35.02
N ARG A 735 -3.20 13.90 35.28
CA ARG A 735 -3.83 14.98 36.05
C ARG A 735 -4.53 14.41 37.26
N SER A 736 -4.56 15.15 38.36
CA SER A 736 -5.33 14.81 39.55
C SER A 736 -6.60 15.65 39.65
N ALA A 737 -7.62 15.10 40.30
CA ALA A 737 -8.84 15.79 40.69
C ALA A 737 -9.29 15.33 42.08
N CYS A 738 -9.75 16.29 42.88
CA CYS A 738 -10.44 16.04 44.14
C CYS A 738 -11.86 16.58 44.02
N ILE A 739 -12.86 15.71 44.16
CA ILE A 739 -14.28 16.06 43.98
C ILE A 739 -14.99 15.81 45.30
N ARG A 740 -15.49 16.90 45.89
CA ARG A 740 -16.35 16.84 47.08
C ARG A 740 -17.81 16.80 46.64
N TYR A 741 -18.58 15.83 47.15
CA TYR A 741 -19.97 15.57 46.73
C TYR A 741 -20.94 15.53 47.91
#